data_AF-A0A239BU43-F1
#
_entry.id   AF-A0A239BU43-F1
#
_cell.length_a   1.000
_cell.length_b   1.000
_cell.length_c   1.000
_cell.angle_alpha   90.00
_cell.angle_beta   90.00
_cell.angle_gamma   90.00
#
_symmetry.space_group_name_H-M   'P 1'
#
loop_
_entity.id
_entity.type
_entity.pdbx_description
1 polymer ?
#
loop_
_entity_poly.entity_id
_entity_poly.type
_entity_poly.pdbx_seq_one_letter_code
_entity_poly.pdbx_strand_id
1 'polypeptide(L)'
;MTRWIVWMLIGLWPTLAGAQTVTVRSGEHGDFTRLVLDVPDGTEWDLIPDPNAALVTLSFGGGPYGFETSTVFNRIGTERIAGLTPSEDGRTLDIRLNCQCGAEAFVLRGTMLVIDIAPSDSPAQLTRSRAVRQEAGAGDPAQSPLLREFSQIRFGDAPQIGPQSKGTKTLPFLAEHVALDLVPSILDHRDGAPSASRDLGTRLAADLAVAASQGLLDPALMAPTTPTPVVDRQPKPGIPDELAVDPGTLARRLAAGMSGLDHKTLQDGRISVGGEVCVRDRDLAIGSWSNADDDPNLVLAEKRGKVFGEFDRIGSQLLQQYAKSLLYYGFGAEARATLALQPETQAPILVALSYVIDGEPDPTGLFDGLSGCDGAAALWSVLSKPPAPEAPKISSSAILRNFETLPKHLRSHLGPRLVDHLSRSGYTNVARDVLRRLQRMEGGETDSIALGKAQLALKDGRHGEAEKRLHDLSVAGGPEAAKAVAAAIELADATDTLVPARIVELSDAFATELRNTQDGQKLWKSHVRSLLINGAFDAAFAEFDSPHGMPPDVVAFMKQVALKFLVEKADDLAFLKLATRSLADGLLPDQPATGISIAERFLSLGLPETALEQLDAMPDANSLPESRTTRAAALLALSRPEEAEIILIGQRGDRVVRLRAEARRQMGDHVFTKAIYESIGDGPAAVDAAWLSGEWKEVAESDTVLAPAADLMQTTPVAFEPSELSLAAANALSAASAQSLETLRALLDATAVPAGD
;
A
#
# COMPACT_ATOMS: atom_id res chain seq x y z
N MET A 1 9.59 27.27 -86.07
CA MET A 1 9.11 28.40 -85.24
C MET A 1 8.04 28.01 -84.21
N THR A 2 7.41 26.84 -84.32
CA THR A 2 6.38 26.33 -83.38
C THR A 2 6.90 25.78 -82.05
N ARG A 3 8.19 25.43 -81.93
CA ARG A 3 8.76 24.86 -80.68
C ARG A 3 9.10 25.92 -79.61
N TRP A 4 9.25 27.18 -79.99
CA TRP A 4 9.51 28.28 -79.04
C TRP A 4 8.24 28.78 -78.35
N ILE A 5 7.09 28.71 -79.02
CA ILE A 5 5.80 29.16 -78.48
C ILE A 5 5.31 28.21 -77.37
N VAL A 6 5.59 26.90 -77.47
CA VAL A 6 5.21 25.92 -76.43
C VAL A 6 6.03 26.10 -75.15
N TRP A 7 7.31 26.46 -75.26
CA TRP A 7 8.15 26.73 -74.07
C TRP A 7 7.80 28.05 -73.39
N MET A 8 7.32 29.05 -74.13
CA MET A 8 6.86 30.32 -73.56
C MET A 8 5.50 30.18 -72.86
N LEU A 9 4.66 29.22 -73.26
CA LEU A 9 3.35 28.93 -72.64
C LEU A 9 3.44 28.08 -71.36
N ILE A 10 4.53 27.34 -71.15
CA ILE A 10 4.75 26.56 -69.90
C ILE A 10 5.41 27.42 -68.80
N GLY A 11 6.06 28.53 -69.16
CA GLY A 11 6.67 29.47 -68.20
C GLY A 11 5.72 30.49 -67.57
N LEU A 12 4.42 30.44 -67.88
CA LEU A 12 3.42 31.45 -67.47
C LEU A 12 2.29 30.87 -66.61
N TRP A 13 2.42 29.64 -66.10
CA TRP A 13 1.58 29.19 -65.00
C TRP A 13 2.09 29.83 -63.70
N PRO A 14 1.34 30.77 -63.09
CA PRO A 14 1.69 31.23 -61.77
C PRO A 14 1.60 30.02 -60.84
N THR A 15 2.72 29.68 -60.20
CA THR A 15 2.69 28.84 -59.02
C THR A 15 1.90 29.61 -57.96
N LEU A 16 0.60 29.33 -57.87
CA LEU A 16 -0.19 29.68 -56.70
C LEU A 16 0.43 28.90 -55.53
N ALA A 17 1.38 29.54 -54.85
CA ALA A 17 1.82 29.12 -53.54
C ALA A 17 0.60 29.27 -52.62
N GLY A 18 -0.15 28.19 -52.44
CA GLY A 18 -1.23 28.15 -51.46
C GLY A 18 -0.63 28.33 -50.08
N ALA A 19 -0.92 29.46 -49.43
CA ALA A 19 -0.62 29.63 -48.01
C ALA A 19 -1.29 28.49 -47.25
N GLN A 20 -0.52 27.80 -46.41
CA GLN A 20 -1.03 26.68 -45.64
C GLN A 20 -2.02 27.20 -44.59
N THR A 21 -3.27 26.71 -44.61
CA THR A 21 -4.30 27.17 -43.68
C THR A 21 -4.12 26.52 -42.30
N VAL A 22 -3.95 27.33 -41.26
CA VAL A 22 -3.93 26.93 -39.85
C VAL A 22 -5.34 27.12 -39.29
N THR A 23 -5.96 26.01 -38.88
CA THR A 23 -7.32 26.06 -38.28
C THR A 23 -7.22 26.41 -36.81
N VAL A 24 -7.95 27.43 -36.37
CA VAL A 24 -8.02 27.84 -34.96
C VAL A 24 -9.33 27.35 -34.36
N ARG A 25 -9.24 26.47 -33.36
CA ARG A 25 -10.37 25.90 -32.62
C ARG A 25 -10.38 26.45 -31.20
N SER A 26 -11.56 26.50 -30.58
CA SER A 26 -11.75 27.05 -29.24
C SER A 26 -12.61 26.15 -28.36
N GLY A 27 -12.42 26.28 -27.04
CA GLY A 27 -13.24 25.62 -26.01
C GLY A 27 -13.22 26.41 -24.69
N GLU A 28 -14.37 26.45 -24.02
CA GLU A 28 -14.53 27.07 -22.71
C GLU A 28 -14.48 26.00 -21.62
N HIS A 29 -13.68 26.22 -20.57
CA HIS A 29 -13.42 25.23 -19.51
C HIS A 29 -13.69 25.78 -18.10
N GLY A 30 -14.52 26.81 -17.99
CA GLY A 30 -14.92 27.45 -16.74
C GLY A 30 -13.85 28.41 -16.23
N ASP A 31 -12.71 27.86 -15.82
CA ASP A 31 -11.62 28.63 -15.22
C ASP A 31 -10.64 29.20 -16.26
N PHE A 32 -10.65 28.69 -17.49
CA PHE A 32 -9.82 29.15 -18.61
C PHE A 32 -10.48 28.93 -19.97
N THR A 33 -10.11 29.75 -20.96
CA THR A 33 -10.48 29.57 -22.37
C THR A 33 -9.30 29.00 -23.13
N ARG A 34 -9.52 27.93 -23.90
CA ARG A 34 -8.48 27.24 -24.68
C ARG A 34 -8.61 27.56 -26.17
N LEU A 35 -7.51 27.94 -26.80
CA LEU A 35 -7.33 27.97 -28.26
C LEU A 35 -6.43 26.81 -28.69
N VAL A 36 -6.76 26.16 -29.80
CA VAL A 36 -5.96 25.08 -30.39
C VAL A 36 -5.73 25.37 -31.86
N LEU A 37 -4.47 25.42 -32.26
CA LEU A 37 -4.02 25.64 -33.63
C LEU A 37 -3.39 24.36 -34.17
N ASP A 38 -3.90 23.86 -35.30
CA ASP A 38 -3.29 22.72 -36.00
C ASP A 38 -2.08 23.21 -36.80
N VAL A 39 -0.88 22.85 -36.36
CA VAL A 39 0.41 23.28 -36.93
C VAL A 39 1.24 22.08 -37.38
N PRO A 40 2.05 22.20 -38.44
CA PRO A 40 2.98 21.13 -38.83
C PRO A 40 3.93 20.73 -37.71
N ASP A 41 4.31 19.44 -37.67
CA ASP A 41 5.29 18.96 -36.70
C ASP A 41 6.63 19.70 -36.86
N GLY A 42 7.21 20.11 -35.73
CA GLY A 42 8.45 20.91 -35.72
C GLY A 42 8.30 22.40 -36.06
N THR A 43 7.08 22.95 -36.14
CA THR A 43 6.88 24.40 -36.35
C THR A 43 7.47 25.22 -35.19
N GLU A 44 8.38 26.16 -35.50
CA GLU A 44 8.89 27.12 -34.52
C GLU A 44 7.83 28.20 -34.24
N TRP A 45 7.60 28.51 -32.96
CA TRP A 45 6.62 29.50 -32.54
C TRP A 45 7.05 30.21 -31.26
N ASP A 46 6.64 31.47 -31.12
CA ASP A 46 6.80 32.30 -29.92
C ASP A 46 5.46 32.93 -29.55
N LEU A 47 5.16 32.97 -28.25
CA LEU A 47 4.01 33.69 -27.71
C LEU A 47 4.55 34.91 -26.95
N ILE A 48 4.17 36.11 -27.37
CA ILE A 48 4.74 37.36 -26.87
C ILE A 48 3.60 38.22 -26.30
N PRO A 49 3.49 38.39 -24.97
CA PRO A 49 2.54 39.30 -24.37
C PRO A 49 3.05 40.74 -24.54
N ASP A 50 2.14 41.66 -24.87
CA ASP A 50 2.42 43.09 -24.80
C ASP A 50 2.13 43.57 -23.36
N PRO A 51 3.13 44.01 -22.58
CA PRO A 51 2.90 44.44 -21.19
C PRO A 51 2.08 45.73 -21.08
N ASN A 52 1.89 46.49 -22.17
CA ASN A 52 1.19 47.77 -22.18
C ASN A 52 -0.16 47.72 -22.92
N ALA A 53 -0.49 46.61 -23.58
CA ALA A 53 -1.76 46.39 -24.26
C ALA A 53 -2.36 45.05 -23.80
N ALA A 54 -3.68 44.93 -23.71
CA ALA A 54 -4.34 43.63 -23.46
C ALA A 54 -4.26 42.74 -24.71
N LEU A 55 -3.04 42.40 -25.13
CA LEU A 55 -2.72 41.76 -26.40
C LEU A 55 -1.62 40.71 -26.19
N VAL A 56 -1.84 39.53 -26.77
CA VAL A 56 -0.85 38.46 -26.85
C VAL A 56 -0.64 38.14 -28.33
N THR A 57 0.59 38.28 -28.81
CA THR A 57 0.93 37.99 -30.21
C THR A 57 1.58 36.61 -30.30
N LEU A 58 0.94 35.72 -31.05
CA LEU A 58 1.53 34.45 -31.45
C LEU A 58 2.30 34.64 -32.76
N SER A 59 3.60 34.36 -32.76
CA SER A 59 4.48 34.45 -33.93
C SER A 59 4.96 33.07 -34.35
N PHE A 60 4.96 32.80 -35.66
CA PHE A 60 5.50 31.58 -36.24
C PHE A 60 6.81 31.86 -37.00
N GLY A 61 7.79 30.98 -36.85
CA GLY A 61 9.05 31.03 -37.60
C GLY A 61 8.89 30.60 -39.07
N GLY A 62 7.85 29.80 -39.38
CA GLY A 62 7.45 29.41 -40.74
C GLY A 62 6.32 30.29 -41.32
N GLY A 63 5.96 30.10 -42.59
CA GLY A 63 4.82 30.79 -43.24
C GLY A 63 5.20 31.77 -44.37
N PRO A 64 4.20 32.24 -45.14
CA PRO A 64 2.88 32.66 -44.67
C PRO A 64 1.86 31.54 -44.46
N TYR A 65 1.11 31.62 -43.36
CA TYR A 65 -0.05 30.79 -43.02
C TYR A 65 -1.35 31.58 -43.17
N GLY A 66 -2.43 30.92 -43.60
CA GLY A 66 -3.78 31.48 -43.56
C GLY A 66 -4.49 31.05 -42.26
N PHE A 67 -4.87 31.97 -41.38
CA PHE A 67 -5.56 31.61 -40.14
C PHE A 67 -7.08 31.57 -40.31
N GLU A 68 -7.67 30.40 -40.11
CA GLU A 68 -9.14 30.25 -40.12
C GLU A 68 -9.68 30.48 -38.70
N THR A 69 -10.24 31.68 -38.46
CA THR A 69 -10.74 32.12 -37.15
C THR A 69 -12.27 32.27 -37.08
N SER A 70 -12.98 32.05 -38.20
CA SER A 70 -14.41 32.36 -38.32
C SER A 70 -15.31 31.58 -37.35
N THR A 71 -14.87 30.42 -36.88
CA THR A 71 -15.65 29.53 -35.99
C THR A 71 -15.25 29.61 -34.53
N VAL A 72 -14.23 30.41 -34.18
CA VAL A 72 -13.69 30.49 -32.82
C VAL A 72 -14.76 30.97 -31.83
N PHE A 73 -15.47 32.05 -32.13
CA PHE A 73 -16.48 32.60 -31.20
C PHE A 73 -17.81 31.83 -31.20
N ASN A 74 -17.93 30.73 -31.94
CA ASN A 74 -19.11 29.86 -31.87
C ASN A 74 -19.15 29.00 -30.59
N ARG A 75 -18.00 28.82 -29.92
CA ARG A 75 -17.84 27.88 -28.79
C ARG A 75 -17.33 28.52 -27.50
N ILE A 76 -16.98 29.80 -27.53
CA ILE A 76 -16.46 30.57 -26.39
C ILE A 76 -17.14 31.93 -26.33
N GLY A 77 -17.22 32.53 -25.14
CA GLY A 77 -17.67 33.91 -24.96
C GLY A 77 -16.57 34.94 -25.25
N THR A 78 -16.93 36.23 -25.17
CA THR A 78 -15.98 37.36 -25.33
C THR A 78 -15.44 37.92 -24.00
N GLU A 79 -15.71 37.22 -22.90
CA GLU A 79 -15.30 37.58 -21.52
C GLU A 79 -13.77 37.62 -21.38
N ARG A 80 -13.06 36.67 -22.00
CA ARG A 80 -11.60 36.54 -21.88
C ARG A 80 -10.86 36.96 -23.15
N ILE A 81 -11.40 36.62 -24.32
CA ILE A 81 -10.82 36.94 -25.62
C ILE A 81 -11.76 37.89 -26.36
N ALA A 82 -11.30 39.11 -26.63
CA ALA A 82 -12.06 40.14 -27.35
C ALA A 82 -12.01 39.95 -28.87
N GLY A 83 -10.95 39.34 -29.40
CA GLY A 83 -10.79 39.16 -30.84
C GLY A 83 -9.50 38.47 -31.24
N LEU A 84 -9.50 37.89 -32.43
CA LEU A 84 -8.33 37.31 -33.09
C LEU A 84 -8.10 38.06 -34.40
N THR A 85 -6.88 38.54 -34.63
CA THR A 85 -6.52 39.26 -35.85
C THR A 85 -5.27 38.66 -36.46
N PRO A 86 -5.36 37.91 -37.56
CA PRO A 86 -4.18 37.46 -38.27
C PRO A 86 -3.51 38.63 -38.99
N SER A 87 -2.18 38.64 -39.01
CA SER A 87 -1.41 39.62 -39.76
C SER A 87 -1.46 39.36 -41.27
N GLU A 88 -1.31 40.42 -42.06
CA GLU A 88 -1.29 40.37 -43.53
C GLU A 88 -0.11 39.53 -44.08
N ASP A 89 0.96 39.37 -43.29
CA ASP A 89 2.12 38.53 -43.63
C ASP A 89 1.90 37.03 -43.33
N GLY A 90 0.77 36.66 -42.71
CA GLY A 90 0.43 35.29 -42.35
C GLY A 90 1.36 34.64 -41.33
N ARG A 91 2.18 35.42 -40.61
CA ARG A 91 3.16 34.89 -39.64
C ARG A 91 2.80 35.16 -38.20
N THR A 92 1.88 36.08 -37.96
CA THR A 92 1.41 36.38 -36.60
C THR A 92 -0.10 36.31 -36.47
N LEU A 93 -0.54 35.91 -35.28
CA LEU A 93 -1.94 35.96 -34.85
C LEU A 93 -2.01 36.77 -33.55
N ASP A 94 -2.65 37.92 -33.64
CA ASP A 94 -2.87 38.82 -32.51
C ASP A 94 -4.13 38.42 -31.75
N ILE A 95 -3.96 38.07 -30.47
CA ILE A 95 -5.01 37.65 -29.55
C ILE A 95 -5.30 38.82 -28.61
N ARG A 96 -6.42 39.51 -28.82
CA ARG A 96 -6.86 40.61 -27.96
C ARG A 96 -7.60 40.04 -26.76
N LEU A 97 -7.14 40.36 -25.57
CA LEU A 97 -7.74 39.95 -24.30
C LEU A 97 -8.76 40.99 -23.82
N ASN A 98 -9.80 40.54 -23.13
CA ASN A 98 -10.84 41.40 -22.52
C ASN A 98 -10.80 41.39 -20.97
N CYS A 99 -9.76 40.76 -20.40
CA CYS A 99 -9.55 40.56 -18.97
C CYS A 99 -8.06 40.77 -18.61
N GLN A 100 -7.78 40.93 -17.31
CA GLN A 100 -6.41 40.76 -16.78
C GLN A 100 -6.10 39.27 -16.72
N CYS A 101 -5.60 38.74 -17.82
CA CYS A 101 -5.38 37.31 -18.01
C CYS A 101 -3.94 37.03 -18.45
N GLY A 102 -3.41 35.90 -18.01
CA GLY A 102 -2.18 35.30 -18.50
C GLY A 102 -2.49 34.27 -19.60
N ALA A 103 -1.49 33.95 -20.42
CA ALA A 103 -1.58 32.93 -21.45
C ALA A 103 -0.44 31.91 -21.32
N GLU A 104 -0.78 30.63 -21.27
CA GLU A 104 0.18 29.51 -21.29
C GLU A 104 0.05 28.76 -22.61
N ALA A 105 1.17 28.34 -23.21
CA ALA A 105 1.14 27.61 -24.47
C ALA A 105 2.05 26.37 -24.48
N PHE A 106 1.56 25.30 -25.09
CA PHE A 106 2.27 24.02 -25.23
C PHE A 106 1.83 23.27 -26.49
N VAL A 107 2.63 22.30 -26.94
CA VAL A 107 2.31 21.48 -28.11
C VAL A 107 1.84 20.09 -27.68
N LEU A 108 0.63 19.70 -28.07
CA LEU A 108 0.04 18.38 -27.84
C LEU A 108 0.19 17.51 -29.10
N ARG A 109 0.68 16.27 -28.93
CA ARG A 109 0.87 15.26 -30.02
C ARG A 109 1.69 15.75 -31.23
N GLY A 110 2.55 16.76 -31.07
CA GLY A 110 3.46 17.28 -32.10
C GLY A 110 2.83 18.24 -33.11
N THR A 111 1.51 18.20 -33.33
CA THR A 111 0.83 18.98 -34.36
C THR A 111 -0.27 19.92 -33.85
N MET A 112 -0.55 19.97 -32.54
CA MET A 112 -1.55 20.86 -31.96
C MET A 112 -0.89 21.85 -31.01
N LEU A 113 -0.82 23.12 -31.38
CA LEU A 113 -0.39 24.19 -30.49
C LEU A 113 -1.60 24.65 -29.67
N VAL A 114 -1.56 24.41 -28.36
CA VAL A 114 -2.61 24.73 -27.40
C VAL A 114 -2.21 25.98 -26.63
N ILE A 115 -3.15 26.92 -26.48
CA ILE A 115 -2.98 28.17 -25.74
C ILE A 115 -4.13 28.33 -24.75
N ASP A 116 -3.84 28.35 -23.46
CA ASP A 116 -4.80 28.49 -22.37
C ASP A 116 -4.75 29.90 -21.78
N ILE A 117 -5.92 30.54 -21.66
CA ILE A 117 -6.06 31.93 -21.22
C ILE A 117 -6.90 31.96 -19.94
N ALA A 118 -6.25 32.34 -18.84
CA ALA A 118 -6.81 32.34 -17.48
C ALA A 118 -6.59 33.69 -16.79
N PRO A 119 -7.41 34.11 -15.80
CA PRO A 119 -7.21 35.36 -15.09
C PRO A 119 -5.90 35.29 -14.31
N SER A 120 -5.10 36.36 -14.32
CA SER A 120 -3.79 36.40 -13.67
C SER A 120 -3.51 37.80 -13.11
N ASP A 121 -2.95 37.84 -11.90
CA ASP A 121 -2.48 39.07 -11.24
C ASP A 121 -1.22 39.66 -11.89
N SER A 122 -0.59 38.92 -12.82
CA SER A 122 0.57 39.37 -13.58
C SER A 122 0.47 38.92 -15.05
N PRO A 123 0.29 39.84 -16.03
CA PRO A 123 0.11 39.49 -17.44
C PRO A 123 1.38 38.96 -18.15
N ALA A 124 2.51 38.81 -17.43
CA ALA A 124 3.83 38.56 -18.02
C ALA A 124 4.42 37.16 -17.74
N GLN A 125 3.65 36.19 -17.25
CA GLN A 125 4.17 34.85 -16.96
C GLN A 125 3.90 33.87 -18.11
N LEU A 126 4.82 33.84 -19.08
CA LEU A 126 4.86 32.80 -20.10
C LEU A 126 5.59 31.57 -19.54
N THR A 127 4.87 30.46 -19.35
CA THR A 127 5.51 29.15 -19.11
C THR A 127 5.56 28.38 -20.44
N ARG A 128 6.76 28.12 -20.96
CA ARG A 128 6.96 27.26 -22.14
C ARG A 128 7.07 25.82 -21.66
N SER A 129 6.01 25.04 -21.82
CA SER A 129 5.98 23.64 -21.43
C SER A 129 6.11 22.76 -22.68
N ARG A 130 7.28 22.16 -22.94
CA ARG A 130 7.42 21.12 -23.97
C ARG A 130 6.75 19.84 -23.42
N ALA A 131 5.47 19.65 -23.75
CA ALA A 131 4.66 18.58 -23.18
C ALA A 131 5.30 17.20 -23.45
N VAL A 132 5.52 16.47 -22.35
CA VAL A 132 5.75 15.03 -22.34
C VAL A 132 4.53 14.36 -22.99
N ARG A 133 4.79 13.37 -23.85
CA ARG A 133 3.78 12.62 -24.60
C ARG A 133 2.78 11.99 -23.62
N GLN A 134 1.62 12.63 -23.46
CA GLN A 134 0.46 12.09 -22.75
C GLN A 134 -0.54 11.64 -23.83
N GLU A 135 -0.60 10.33 -24.07
CA GLU A 135 -1.60 9.71 -24.93
C GLU A 135 -2.96 9.70 -24.22
N ALA A 136 -3.69 10.81 -24.29
CA ALA A 136 -5.11 10.83 -23.97
C ALA A 136 -5.90 10.61 -25.26
N GLY A 137 -6.40 9.39 -25.47
CA GLY A 137 -7.28 9.01 -26.58
C GLY A 137 -8.59 9.78 -26.56
N ALA A 138 -8.92 10.44 -27.66
CA ALA A 138 -10.27 10.89 -27.98
C ALA A 138 -10.48 10.65 -29.47
N GLY A 139 -10.85 9.42 -29.81
CA GLY A 139 -11.34 9.04 -31.14
C GLY A 139 -12.85 8.85 -31.06
N ASP A 140 -13.58 9.69 -31.78
CA ASP A 140 -14.98 9.48 -32.11
C ASP A 140 -15.11 8.14 -32.89
N PRO A 141 -15.88 7.15 -32.41
CA PRO A 141 -15.83 5.76 -32.87
C PRO A 141 -16.40 5.52 -34.29
N ALA A 142 -16.90 6.55 -34.97
CA ALA A 142 -17.75 6.35 -36.15
C ALA A 142 -17.04 6.27 -37.51
N GLN A 143 -15.71 6.47 -37.64
CA GLN A 143 -15.08 6.61 -38.96
C GLN A 143 -13.80 5.80 -39.21
N SER A 144 -13.45 4.81 -38.39
CA SER A 144 -12.39 3.88 -38.75
C SER A 144 -12.94 2.75 -39.64
N PRO A 145 -12.44 2.55 -40.88
CA PRO A 145 -12.91 1.49 -41.78
C PRO A 145 -12.73 0.08 -41.19
N LEU A 146 -11.82 -0.09 -40.22
CA LEU A 146 -11.65 -1.33 -39.45
C LEU A 146 -12.77 -1.54 -38.43
N LEU A 147 -13.22 -0.50 -37.72
CA LEU A 147 -14.35 -0.60 -36.77
C LEU A 147 -15.65 -1.03 -37.46
N ARG A 148 -15.88 -0.59 -38.71
CA ARG A 148 -17.02 -1.04 -39.53
C ARG A 148 -16.95 -2.52 -39.94
N GLU A 149 -15.76 -3.10 -40.02
CA GLU A 149 -15.59 -4.52 -40.34
C GLU A 149 -15.76 -5.40 -39.09
N PHE A 150 -15.34 -4.88 -37.93
CA PHE A 150 -15.53 -5.52 -36.63
C PHE A 150 -16.93 -5.34 -36.02
N SER A 151 -17.75 -4.40 -36.51
CA SER A 151 -19.10 -4.14 -36.01
C SER A 151 -20.23 -4.71 -36.89
N GLN A 152 -19.90 -5.49 -37.93
CA GLN A 152 -20.91 -6.12 -38.78
C GLN A 152 -21.53 -7.32 -38.08
N ILE A 153 -22.83 -7.22 -37.79
CA ILE A 153 -23.66 -8.31 -37.27
C ILE A 153 -24.18 -9.11 -38.47
N ARG A 154 -23.86 -10.41 -38.50
CA ARG A 154 -24.35 -11.34 -39.52
C ARG A 154 -25.38 -12.28 -38.91
N PHE A 155 -26.54 -12.38 -39.55
CA PHE A 155 -27.63 -13.27 -39.13
C PHE A 155 -27.63 -14.57 -39.96
N GLY A 156 -27.68 -15.70 -39.26
CA GLY A 156 -27.69 -17.09 -39.73
C GLY A 156 -27.81 -18.03 -38.51
N ASP A 157 -27.68 -19.35 -38.70
CA ASP A 157 -27.86 -20.36 -37.62
C ASP A 157 -26.91 -20.19 -36.41
N ALA A 158 -25.86 -19.37 -36.54
CA ALA A 158 -25.07 -18.84 -35.41
C ALA A 158 -24.74 -17.35 -35.69
N PRO A 159 -25.40 -16.39 -35.01
CA PRO A 159 -25.09 -14.98 -35.21
C PRO A 159 -23.67 -14.67 -34.70
N GLN A 160 -22.89 -13.97 -35.51
CA GLN A 160 -21.50 -13.59 -35.21
C GLN A 160 -21.25 -12.13 -35.57
N ILE A 161 -20.30 -11.52 -34.85
CA ILE A 161 -19.86 -10.14 -35.05
C ILE A 161 -18.38 -10.16 -35.45
N GLY A 162 -18.04 -9.52 -36.57
CA GLY A 162 -16.65 -9.38 -37.05
C GLY A 162 -16.35 -9.95 -38.45
N PRO A 163 -15.12 -9.79 -38.99
CA PRO A 163 -14.77 -10.18 -40.35
C PRO A 163 -14.94 -11.68 -40.62
N GLN A 164 -15.13 -12.07 -41.88
CA GLN A 164 -15.20 -13.50 -42.24
C GLN A 164 -13.82 -14.14 -42.05
N SER A 165 -13.74 -15.23 -41.29
CA SER A 165 -12.54 -16.06 -41.25
C SER A 165 -12.33 -16.67 -42.64
N LYS A 166 -11.49 -16.03 -43.46
CA LYS A 166 -10.98 -16.66 -44.68
C LYS A 166 -10.06 -17.78 -44.19
N GLY A 167 -10.54 -19.02 -44.28
CA GLY A 167 -9.76 -20.22 -43.98
C GLY A 167 -8.39 -20.12 -44.64
N THR A 168 -7.38 -19.83 -43.84
CA THR A 168 -6.01 -19.75 -44.30
C THR A 168 -5.56 -21.14 -44.66
N LYS A 169 -5.30 -21.35 -45.94
CA LYS A 169 -4.55 -22.49 -46.45
C LYS A 169 -3.24 -22.58 -45.69
N THR A 170 -3.16 -23.62 -44.87
CA THR A 170 -2.00 -24.28 -44.28
C THR A 170 -0.63 -23.84 -44.84
N LEU A 171 0.26 -23.40 -43.95
CA LEU A 171 1.71 -23.43 -44.16
C LEU A 171 2.20 -24.86 -43.90
N PRO A 172 2.72 -25.59 -44.90
CA PRO A 172 3.20 -26.96 -44.74
C PRO A 172 4.69 -26.92 -44.40
N PHE A 173 5.05 -26.82 -43.13
CA PHE A 173 6.45 -27.07 -42.73
C PHE A 173 6.63 -27.66 -41.33
N LEU A 174 5.58 -27.83 -40.53
CA LEU A 174 5.68 -28.42 -39.18
C LEU A 174 4.73 -29.62 -38.96
N ALA A 175 4.10 -30.13 -40.02
CA ALA A 175 3.15 -31.24 -39.92
C ALA A 175 3.75 -32.63 -40.24
N GLU A 176 5.02 -32.72 -40.67
CA GLU A 176 5.61 -34.02 -41.08
C GLU A 176 6.30 -34.78 -39.93
N HIS A 177 6.45 -34.18 -38.75
CA HIS A 177 7.07 -34.84 -37.60
C HIS A 177 6.27 -34.50 -36.35
N VAL A 178 5.23 -35.29 -36.07
CA VAL A 178 4.81 -35.78 -34.74
C VAL A 178 3.38 -36.34 -34.87
N ALA A 179 3.31 -37.59 -35.28
CA ALA A 179 2.29 -38.59 -34.96
C ALA A 179 3.01 -39.92 -35.24
N LEU A 180 3.19 -40.88 -34.35
CA LEU A 180 2.45 -41.36 -33.19
C LEU A 180 3.45 -42.06 -32.23
N ASP A 181 2.91 -42.59 -31.14
CA ASP A 181 3.51 -43.46 -30.11
C ASP A 181 4.28 -42.77 -28.99
N LEU A 182 3.56 -42.42 -27.91
CA LEU A 182 3.92 -42.81 -26.55
C LEU A 182 2.83 -42.42 -25.53
N VAL A 183 1.79 -43.25 -25.43
CA VAL A 183 1.05 -43.48 -24.18
C VAL A 183 0.93 -45.00 -24.07
N PRO A 184 1.76 -45.65 -23.24
CA PRO A 184 1.44 -45.74 -21.82
C PRO A 184 2.68 -45.73 -20.91
N SER A 185 2.94 -44.62 -20.21
CA SER A 185 3.88 -44.61 -19.06
C SER A 185 3.62 -43.50 -18.02
N ILE A 186 2.49 -42.77 -18.09
CA ILE A 186 2.22 -41.63 -17.17
C ILE A 186 1.08 -41.96 -16.20
N LEU A 187 0.99 -43.21 -15.75
CA LEU A 187 0.10 -43.59 -14.63
C LEU A 187 0.83 -44.01 -13.35
N ASP A 188 2.14 -43.80 -13.30
CA ASP A 188 2.88 -43.92 -12.05
C ASP A 188 3.79 -42.71 -11.96
N HIS A 189 3.34 -41.65 -11.27
CA HIS A 189 4.14 -40.66 -10.53
C HIS A 189 3.14 -39.68 -9.91
N ARG A 190 2.48 -40.14 -8.84
CA ARG A 190 1.97 -39.26 -7.80
C ARG A 190 3.16 -38.76 -6.97
N ASP A 191 2.99 -37.55 -6.46
CA ASP A 191 3.83 -36.81 -5.48
C ASP A 191 4.84 -35.82 -6.08
N GLY A 192 4.32 -34.62 -6.38
CA GLY A 192 5.12 -33.41 -6.57
C GLY A 192 5.15 -32.56 -5.30
N ALA A 193 6.34 -32.41 -4.72
CA ALA A 193 6.73 -31.36 -3.79
C ALA A 193 8.11 -30.79 -4.22
N PRO A 194 8.47 -29.55 -3.84
CA PRO A 194 9.56 -28.80 -4.48
C PRO A 194 10.93 -29.19 -3.91
N SER A 195 11.71 -30.00 -4.64
CA SER A 195 13.07 -30.38 -4.20
C SER A 195 14.13 -30.55 -5.31
N ALA A 196 13.80 -30.30 -6.58
CA ALA A 196 14.70 -30.58 -7.70
C ALA A 196 16.07 -29.85 -7.62
N SER A 197 16.15 -28.69 -6.97
CA SER A 197 17.41 -27.91 -6.85
C SER A 197 18.31 -28.37 -5.71
N ARG A 198 17.77 -28.97 -4.63
CA ARG A 198 18.56 -29.48 -3.50
C ARG A 198 19.09 -30.89 -3.77
N ASP A 199 18.32 -31.69 -4.52
CA ASP A 199 18.64 -33.09 -4.79
C ASP A 199 19.77 -33.26 -5.83
N LEU A 200 19.93 -32.30 -6.74
CA LEU A 200 21.06 -32.27 -7.67
C LEU A 200 22.37 -31.92 -6.94
N GLY A 201 22.32 -31.00 -5.97
CA GLY A 201 23.48 -30.58 -5.18
C GLY A 201 24.01 -31.68 -4.27
N THR A 202 23.13 -32.46 -3.64
CA THR A 202 23.52 -33.61 -2.82
C THR A 202 24.06 -34.77 -3.65
N ARG A 203 23.53 -35.02 -4.86
CA ARG A 203 24.09 -36.03 -5.79
C ARG A 203 25.46 -35.63 -6.32
N LEU A 204 25.66 -34.36 -6.72
CA LEU A 204 26.98 -33.86 -7.12
C LEU A 204 28.01 -33.94 -5.99
N ALA A 205 27.62 -33.60 -4.75
CA ALA A 205 28.50 -33.71 -3.59
C ALA A 205 28.86 -35.17 -3.26
N ALA A 206 27.90 -36.10 -3.39
CA ALA A 206 28.13 -37.53 -3.20
C ALA A 206 29.04 -38.11 -4.29
N ASP A 207 28.83 -37.74 -5.55
CA ASP A 207 29.66 -38.20 -6.68
C ASP A 207 31.09 -37.65 -6.61
N LEU A 208 31.28 -36.40 -6.14
CA LEU A 208 32.61 -35.84 -5.84
C LEU A 208 33.30 -36.57 -4.68
N ALA A 209 32.57 -36.91 -3.62
CA ALA A 209 33.12 -37.64 -2.47
C ALA A 209 33.52 -39.08 -2.84
N VAL A 210 32.75 -39.74 -3.71
CA VAL A 210 33.09 -41.07 -4.26
C VAL A 210 34.30 -40.98 -5.18
N ALA A 211 34.38 -39.97 -6.06
CA ALA A 211 35.52 -39.77 -6.95
C ALA A 211 36.83 -39.45 -6.19
N ALA A 212 36.76 -38.69 -5.09
CA ALA A 212 37.90 -38.46 -4.20
C ALA A 212 38.32 -39.73 -3.44
N SER A 213 37.36 -40.54 -3.00
CA SER A 213 37.64 -41.79 -2.26
C SER A 213 38.16 -42.93 -3.16
N GLN A 214 37.86 -42.88 -4.46
CA GLN A 214 38.36 -43.81 -5.46
C GLN A 214 39.67 -43.34 -6.13
N GLY A 215 40.21 -42.18 -5.71
CA GLY A 215 41.48 -41.65 -6.21
C GLY A 215 41.44 -41.09 -7.63
N LEU A 216 40.25 -40.76 -8.15
CA LEU A 216 40.09 -40.09 -9.45
C LEU A 216 40.29 -38.56 -9.38
N LEU A 217 40.35 -37.99 -8.18
CA LEU A 217 40.59 -36.56 -7.93
C LEU A 217 41.75 -36.39 -6.94
N ASP A 218 42.65 -35.44 -7.21
CA ASP A 218 43.80 -35.13 -6.36
C ASP A 218 43.54 -33.82 -5.59
N PRO A 219 43.20 -33.87 -4.28
CA PRO A 219 42.88 -32.67 -3.52
C PRO A 219 44.15 -31.90 -3.17
N ALA A 220 44.26 -30.67 -3.67
CA ALA A 220 45.29 -29.72 -3.25
C ALA A 220 45.04 -29.23 -1.81
N LEU A 221 45.51 -30.00 -0.82
CA LEU A 221 45.54 -29.59 0.58
C LEU A 221 46.69 -28.60 0.80
N MET A 222 46.39 -27.29 0.85
CA MET A 222 47.29 -26.34 1.51
C MET A 222 47.09 -26.44 3.02
N ALA A 223 48.14 -26.87 3.74
CA ALA A 223 48.18 -26.80 5.19
C ALA A 223 48.14 -25.33 5.65
N PRO A 224 47.35 -24.96 6.68
CA PRO A 224 47.41 -23.62 7.26
C PRO A 224 48.77 -23.44 7.94
N THR A 225 49.53 -22.48 7.45
CA THR A 225 50.76 -22.02 8.07
C THR A 225 50.44 -21.28 9.37
N THR A 226 51.21 -21.59 10.42
CA THR A 226 51.23 -20.87 11.69
C THR A 226 51.51 -19.37 11.45
N PRO A 227 50.77 -18.43 12.08
CA PRO A 227 51.10 -17.02 11.95
C PRO A 227 52.24 -16.66 12.91
N THR A 228 53.40 -16.31 12.35
CA THR A 228 54.40 -15.46 12.99
C THR A 228 53.94 -13.99 12.99
N PRO A 229 54.36 -13.19 13.98
CA PRO A 229 53.81 -11.85 14.21
C PRO A 229 54.30 -10.88 13.14
N VAL A 230 53.37 -10.26 12.42
CA VAL A 230 53.68 -9.16 11.49
C VAL A 230 53.27 -7.85 12.13
N VAL A 231 54.28 -6.99 12.23
CA VAL A 231 54.21 -5.61 12.67
C VAL A 231 53.20 -4.81 11.85
N ASP A 232 52.44 -4.03 12.62
CA ASP A 232 51.41 -3.07 12.26
C ASP A 232 51.73 -2.23 11.01
N ARG A 233 50.82 -2.29 10.03
CA ARG A 233 50.61 -1.23 9.04
C ARG A 233 49.11 -1.03 8.87
N GLN A 234 48.61 0.02 9.52
CA GLN A 234 47.26 0.53 9.37
C GLN A 234 46.88 0.80 7.90
N PRO A 235 45.68 0.38 7.47
CA PRO A 235 44.91 1.10 6.46
C PRO A 235 43.91 2.05 7.15
N LYS A 236 43.83 3.27 6.61
CA LYS A 236 42.83 4.30 6.95
C LYS A 236 41.39 3.79 6.76
N PRO A 237 40.40 4.25 7.54
CA PRO A 237 39.06 3.67 7.55
C PRO A 237 38.20 4.21 6.42
N GLY A 238 37.65 3.29 5.62
CA GLY A 238 36.37 3.47 4.94
C GLY A 238 35.24 3.09 5.89
N ILE A 239 34.12 3.79 5.75
CA ILE A 239 32.92 3.82 6.62
C ILE A 239 32.40 2.39 6.92
N PRO A 240 32.01 2.05 8.17
CA PRO A 240 31.44 0.74 8.49
C PRO A 240 29.97 0.65 8.10
N ASP A 241 29.63 -0.43 7.41
CA ASP A 241 28.26 -0.94 7.26
C ASP A 241 27.89 -1.77 8.50
N GLU A 242 26.62 -1.71 8.88
CA GLU A 242 26.05 -2.13 10.16
C GLU A 242 25.65 -3.62 10.19
N LEU A 243 25.66 -4.19 11.39
CA LEU A 243 24.88 -5.36 11.83
C LEU A 243 25.24 -6.76 11.29
N ALA A 244 26.31 -7.34 11.84
CA ALA A 244 26.39 -8.78 12.06
C ALA A 244 26.74 -9.06 13.54
N VAL A 245 25.85 -9.74 14.26
CA VAL A 245 26.10 -10.16 15.65
C VAL A 245 27.15 -11.28 15.64
N ASP A 246 28.36 -10.96 16.12
CA ASP A 246 29.48 -11.91 16.27
C ASP A 246 29.20 -12.94 17.40
N PRO A 247 29.28 -14.25 17.13
CA PRO A 247 29.22 -15.33 18.14
C PRO A 247 30.18 -15.14 19.33
N GLY A 248 31.27 -14.37 19.15
CA GLY A 248 32.22 -14.03 20.21
C GLY A 248 31.67 -13.16 21.34
N THR A 249 30.49 -12.53 21.17
CA THR A 249 29.84 -11.74 22.23
C THR A 249 29.16 -12.64 23.29
N LEU A 250 28.57 -13.76 22.88
CA LEU A 250 27.94 -14.72 23.79
C LEU A 250 28.99 -15.40 24.69
N ALA A 251 30.14 -15.77 24.11
CA ALA A 251 31.25 -16.39 24.85
C ALA A 251 31.87 -15.42 25.88
N ARG A 252 31.97 -14.13 25.56
CA ARG A 252 32.42 -13.09 26.50
C ARG A 252 31.42 -12.84 27.62
N ARG A 253 30.10 -12.90 27.34
CA ARG A 253 29.05 -12.81 28.37
C ARG A 253 29.12 -14.00 29.34
N LEU A 254 29.36 -15.21 28.85
CA LEU A 254 29.57 -16.41 29.67
C LEU A 254 30.84 -16.34 30.53
N ALA A 255 31.96 -15.88 29.96
CA ALA A 255 33.22 -15.75 30.69
C ALA A 255 33.19 -14.65 31.77
N ALA A 256 32.54 -13.51 31.48
CA ALA A 256 32.31 -12.44 32.45
C ALA A 256 31.39 -12.89 33.61
N GLY A 257 30.39 -13.72 33.32
CA GLY A 257 29.47 -14.28 34.33
C GLY A 257 30.14 -15.25 35.31
N MET A 258 31.19 -15.96 34.90
CA MET A 258 31.90 -16.92 35.77
C MET A 258 32.99 -16.31 36.66
N SER A 259 33.42 -15.08 36.37
CA SER A 259 34.58 -14.45 37.03
C SER A 259 34.27 -13.75 38.36
N GLY A 260 33.00 -13.70 38.78
CA GLY A 260 32.53 -12.90 39.92
C GLY A 260 31.91 -13.67 41.09
N LEU A 261 31.98 -15.00 41.10
CA LEU A 261 31.41 -15.81 42.17
C LEU A 261 32.33 -15.85 43.39
N ASP A 262 31.96 -15.10 44.43
CA ASP A 262 32.60 -15.19 45.75
C ASP A 262 31.98 -16.34 46.57
N HIS A 263 32.79 -17.06 47.34
CA HIS A 263 32.40 -18.32 47.99
C HIS A 263 31.28 -18.15 49.04
N LYS A 264 31.02 -16.90 49.48
CA LYS A 264 29.91 -16.52 50.38
C LYS A 264 28.55 -16.46 49.70
N THR A 265 28.47 -16.10 48.42
CA THR A 265 27.19 -15.98 47.68
C THR A 265 26.54 -17.33 47.42
N LEU A 266 27.32 -18.41 47.53
CA LEU A 266 26.83 -19.80 47.44
C LEU A 266 26.14 -20.29 48.73
N GLN A 267 26.30 -19.61 49.87
CA GLN A 267 25.75 -20.04 51.15
C GLN A 267 24.37 -19.43 51.48
N ASP A 268 24.07 -18.24 50.96
CA ASP A 268 22.76 -17.60 51.15
C ASP A 268 21.85 -17.88 49.95
N GLY A 269 21.14 -18.99 50.05
CA GLY A 269 20.41 -19.64 48.95
C GLY A 269 19.44 -18.76 48.16
N ARG A 270 19.61 -18.79 46.83
CA ARG A 270 18.62 -19.15 45.79
C ARG A 270 19.29 -18.96 44.43
N ILE A 271 19.79 -20.06 43.86
CA ILE A 271 20.30 -20.08 42.49
C ILE A 271 19.10 -20.32 41.57
N SER A 272 18.73 -19.31 40.77
CA SER A 272 17.83 -19.53 39.64
C SER A 272 18.60 -20.23 38.53
N VAL A 273 18.19 -21.45 38.18
CA VAL A 273 18.76 -22.18 37.04
C VAL A 273 18.33 -21.45 35.77
N GLY A 274 19.29 -20.83 35.08
CA GLY A 274 19.07 -19.86 33.99
C GLY A 274 19.33 -18.39 34.37
N GLY A 275 19.87 -18.12 35.56
CA GLY A 275 20.07 -16.77 36.08
C GLY A 275 21.03 -15.92 35.24
N GLU A 276 20.48 -14.92 34.56
CA GLU A 276 21.25 -13.79 34.06
C GLU A 276 21.94 -13.09 35.24
N VAL A 277 23.25 -12.87 35.11
CA VAL A 277 24.05 -12.19 36.15
C VAL A 277 23.65 -10.71 36.15
N CYS A 278 22.90 -10.28 37.16
CA CYS A 278 22.51 -8.89 37.33
C CYS A 278 23.75 -7.98 37.47
N VAL A 279 23.74 -6.85 36.77
CA VAL A 279 24.76 -5.80 36.95
C VAL A 279 24.69 -5.27 38.38
N ARG A 280 25.85 -5.05 39.01
CA ARG A 280 25.94 -4.59 40.40
C ARG A 280 25.42 -3.17 40.53
N ASP A 281 24.61 -2.90 41.56
CA ASP A 281 24.00 -1.58 41.80
C ASP A 281 25.03 -0.43 41.88
N ARG A 282 26.21 -0.68 42.46
CA ARG A 282 27.28 0.33 42.57
C ARG A 282 27.75 0.87 41.21
N ASP A 283 27.65 0.06 40.16
CA ASP A 283 28.09 0.41 38.81
C ASP A 283 27.01 1.21 38.05
N LEU A 284 25.78 1.27 38.59
CA LEU A 284 24.60 1.93 38.02
C LEU A 284 24.07 3.08 38.91
N ALA A 285 24.79 3.43 39.98
CA ALA A 285 24.41 4.45 40.94
C ALA A 285 24.65 5.88 40.40
N ILE A 286 23.96 6.26 39.32
CA ILE A 286 24.16 7.57 38.65
C ILE A 286 23.96 8.73 39.61
N GLY A 287 22.98 8.66 40.52
CA GLY A 287 22.69 9.73 41.48
C GLY A 287 23.86 10.13 42.38
N SER A 288 24.90 9.31 42.51
CA SER A 288 26.09 9.61 43.31
C SER A 288 27.33 9.99 42.49
N TRP A 289 27.19 10.20 41.18
CA TRP A 289 28.34 10.50 40.29
C TRP A 289 28.73 11.98 40.27
N SER A 290 27.82 12.86 40.66
CA SER A 290 28.02 14.30 40.85
C SER A 290 27.10 14.79 41.97
N ASN A 291 27.31 16.01 42.47
CA ASN A 291 26.38 16.64 43.41
C ASN A 291 25.32 17.45 42.65
N ALA A 292 24.13 17.58 43.24
CA ALA A 292 23.01 18.30 42.64
C ALA A 292 23.15 19.82 42.67
N ASP A 293 23.91 20.35 43.65
CA ASP A 293 24.10 21.79 43.86
C ASP A 293 25.32 22.37 43.13
N ASP A 294 26.15 21.51 42.52
CA ASP A 294 27.34 21.95 41.80
C ASP A 294 26.96 22.60 40.46
N ASP A 295 27.68 23.66 40.06
CA ASP A 295 27.52 24.25 38.73
C ASP A 295 28.01 23.25 37.65
N PRO A 296 27.13 22.80 36.72
CA PRO A 296 27.50 21.86 35.68
C PRO A 296 28.72 22.30 34.86
N ASN A 297 28.83 23.60 34.58
CA ASN A 297 29.93 24.13 33.76
C ASN A 297 31.27 23.99 34.48
N LEU A 298 31.32 24.26 35.78
CA LEU A 298 32.54 24.14 36.58
C LEU A 298 32.98 22.68 36.71
N VAL A 299 32.04 21.78 37.04
CA VAL A 299 32.33 20.35 37.18
C VAL A 299 32.82 19.75 35.87
N LEU A 300 32.16 20.04 34.76
CA LEU A 300 32.53 19.53 33.45
C LEU A 300 33.87 20.13 32.97
N ALA A 301 34.11 21.43 33.17
CA ALA A 301 35.37 22.06 32.80
C ALA A 301 36.55 21.50 33.59
N GLU A 302 36.41 21.34 34.91
CA GLU A 302 37.45 20.78 35.78
C GLU A 302 37.79 19.34 35.38
N LYS A 303 36.77 18.49 35.21
CA LYS A 303 36.98 17.08 34.87
C LYS A 303 37.52 16.91 33.46
N ARG A 304 37.04 17.69 32.48
CA ARG A 304 37.57 17.71 31.11
C ARG A 304 39.05 18.09 31.09
N GLY A 305 39.43 19.12 31.86
CA GLY A 305 40.82 19.57 31.97
C GLY A 305 41.78 18.51 32.53
N LYS A 306 41.26 17.56 33.34
CA LYS A 306 42.03 16.46 33.92
C LYS A 306 42.12 15.22 33.01
N VAL A 307 41.35 15.15 31.92
CA VAL A 307 41.38 13.97 31.00
C VAL A 307 42.76 13.81 30.36
N PHE A 308 43.40 14.93 30.02
CA PHE A 308 44.73 14.98 29.44
C PHE A 308 45.76 15.28 30.52
N GLY A 309 46.74 14.39 30.69
CA GLY A 309 47.89 14.62 31.57
C GLY A 309 48.97 15.50 30.93
N GLU A 310 50.05 15.76 31.67
CA GLU A 310 51.20 16.59 31.27
C GLU A 310 51.98 16.11 30.03
N PHE A 311 51.70 14.89 29.56
CA PHE A 311 52.31 14.27 28.38
C PHE A 311 51.28 13.93 27.28
N ASP A 312 50.14 14.61 27.25
CA ASP A 312 49.02 14.35 26.33
C ASP A 312 48.51 12.89 26.35
N ARG A 313 48.76 12.18 27.46
CA ARG A 313 48.25 10.84 27.69
C ARG A 313 46.88 10.91 28.33
N ILE A 314 45.93 10.18 27.78
CA ILE A 314 44.58 10.03 28.33
C ILE A 314 44.65 9.09 29.53
N GLY A 315 44.24 9.56 30.70
CA GLY A 315 44.11 8.73 31.89
C GLY A 315 42.76 7.99 31.89
N SER A 316 42.75 6.67 31.71
CA SER A 316 41.50 5.89 31.59
C SER A 316 40.53 6.07 32.76
N GLN A 317 41.03 6.22 33.99
CA GLN A 317 40.18 6.49 35.16
C GLN A 317 39.57 7.90 35.13
N LEU A 318 40.33 8.91 34.71
CA LEU A 318 39.87 10.30 34.60
C LEU A 318 38.89 10.46 33.45
N LEU A 319 39.12 9.76 32.34
CA LEU A 319 38.19 9.65 31.22
C LEU A 319 36.83 9.08 31.65
N GLN A 320 36.84 7.96 32.38
CA GLN A 320 35.60 7.37 32.91
C GLN A 320 34.90 8.29 33.93
N GLN A 321 35.63 9.02 34.76
CA GLN A 321 35.04 9.99 35.69
C GLN A 321 34.38 11.17 34.97
N TYR A 322 34.99 11.65 33.89
CA TYR A 322 34.41 12.70 33.04
C TYR A 322 33.16 12.17 32.34
N ALA A 323 33.21 10.98 31.73
CA ALA A 323 32.05 10.32 31.12
C ALA A 323 30.90 10.12 32.11
N LYS A 324 31.17 9.66 33.35
CA LYS A 324 30.15 9.56 34.42
C LYS A 324 29.49 10.91 34.72
N SER A 325 30.24 12.01 34.66
CA SER A 325 29.70 13.34 34.93
C SER A 325 28.84 13.85 33.77
N LEU A 326 29.23 13.55 32.52
CA LEU A 326 28.40 13.81 31.34
C LEU A 326 27.07 13.04 31.43
N LEU A 327 27.12 11.74 31.74
CA LEU A 327 25.92 10.91 31.93
C LEU A 327 25.04 11.42 33.08
N TYR A 328 25.64 11.85 34.19
CA TYR A 328 24.89 12.46 35.30
C TYR A 328 24.04 13.65 34.82
N TYR A 329 24.60 14.52 33.98
CA TYR A 329 23.88 15.71 33.46
C TYR A 329 23.00 15.44 32.23
N GLY A 330 22.96 14.20 31.73
CA GLY A 330 22.12 13.81 30.59
C GLY A 330 22.79 13.90 29.22
N PHE A 331 24.12 14.05 29.16
CA PHE A 331 24.90 14.17 27.92
C PHE A 331 25.41 12.79 27.46
N GLY A 332 24.52 11.97 26.90
CA GLY A 332 24.86 10.62 26.43
C GLY A 332 25.84 10.65 25.26
N ALA A 333 25.56 11.43 24.22
CA ALA A 333 26.36 11.52 23.00
C ALA A 333 27.81 11.92 23.28
N GLU A 334 27.97 12.92 24.13
CA GLU A 334 29.25 13.42 24.57
C GLU A 334 29.99 12.38 25.41
N ALA A 335 29.27 11.63 26.25
CA ALA A 335 29.86 10.57 27.05
C ALA A 335 30.41 9.44 26.17
N ARG A 336 29.65 8.96 25.17
CA ARG A 336 30.15 7.93 24.23
C ARG A 336 31.28 8.46 23.35
N ALA A 337 31.18 9.69 22.86
CA ALA A 337 32.27 10.32 22.09
C ALA A 337 33.55 10.46 22.94
N THR A 338 33.41 10.80 24.21
CA THR A 338 34.54 10.87 25.17
C THR A 338 35.17 9.49 25.36
N LEU A 339 34.37 8.44 25.60
CA LEU A 339 34.88 7.08 25.78
C LEU A 339 35.57 6.55 24.51
N ALA A 340 35.11 6.96 23.33
CA ALA A 340 35.71 6.60 22.04
C ALA A 340 37.11 7.18 21.82
N LEU A 341 37.55 8.18 22.60
CA LEU A 341 38.93 8.72 22.53
C LEU A 341 39.99 7.69 22.92
N GLN A 342 39.63 6.68 23.72
CA GLN A 342 40.53 5.60 24.11
C GLN A 342 39.79 4.25 24.10
N PRO A 343 39.63 3.60 22.93
CA PRO A 343 38.86 2.35 22.77
C PRO A 343 39.31 1.19 23.67
N GLU A 344 40.59 1.16 24.05
CA GLU A 344 41.15 0.18 25.00
C GLU A 344 40.54 0.28 26.40
N THR A 345 39.91 1.41 26.74
CA THR A 345 39.20 1.60 28.01
C THR A 345 37.86 0.85 27.96
N GLN A 346 37.86 -0.39 28.45
CA GLN A 346 36.64 -1.20 28.53
C GLN A 346 35.65 -0.65 29.56
N ALA A 347 34.67 0.13 29.10
CA ALA A 347 33.59 0.69 29.91
C ALA A 347 32.20 0.37 29.35
N PRO A 348 31.86 -0.93 29.16
CA PRO A 348 30.62 -1.34 28.47
C PRO A 348 29.34 -0.81 29.13
N ILE A 349 29.32 -0.72 30.47
CA ILE A 349 28.19 -0.15 31.22
C ILE A 349 27.99 1.34 30.90
N LEU A 350 29.06 2.12 30.84
CA LEU A 350 28.96 3.57 30.56
C LEU A 350 28.54 3.82 29.11
N VAL A 351 29.02 2.99 28.17
CA VAL A 351 28.59 3.05 26.78
C VAL A 351 27.10 2.71 26.68
N ALA A 352 26.63 1.61 27.25
CA ALA A 352 25.22 1.24 27.23
C ALA A 352 24.33 2.33 27.84
N LEU A 353 24.71 2.90 29.00
CA LEU A 353 23.97 4.00 29.63
C LEU A 353 23.92 5.26 28.76
N SER A 354 24.96 5.55 27.99
CA SER A 354 25.01 6.72 27.13
C SER A 354 23.94 6.71 26.03
N TYR A 355 23.61 5.53 25.49
CA TYR A 355 22.52 5.37 24.53
C TYR A 355 21.16 5.53 25.22
N VAL A 356 20.97 4.82 26.34
CA VAL A 356 19.69 4.81 27.07
C VAL A 356 19.31 6.21 27.57
N ILE A 357 20.28 7.01 28.01
CA ILE A 357 20.05 8.39 28.47
C ILE A 357 19.56 9.30 27.34
N ASP A 358 20.10 9.16 26.13
CA ASP A 358 19.65 9.94 24.96
C ASP A 358 18.34 9.39 24.35
N GLY A 359 17.81 8.29 24.92
CA GLY A 359 16.62 7.65 24.40
C GLY A 359 16.88 6.75 23.18
N GLU A 360 18.13 6.35 22.95
CA GLU A 360 18.49 5.38 21.93
C GLU A 360 18.49 3.97 22.54
N PRO A 361 18.14 2.91 21.77
CA PRO A 361 18.30 1.54 22.22
C PRO A 361 19.79 1.23 22.41
N ASP A 362 20.13 0.45 23.44
CA ASP A 362 21.51 0.00 23.67
C ASP A 362 21.93 -1.02 22.59
N PRO A 363 22.90 -0.69 21.70
CA PRO A 363 23.33 -1.59 20.63
C PRO A 363 24.08 -2.81 21.16
N THR A 364 24.61 -2.75 22.39
CA THR A 364 25.35 -3.87 22.99
C THR A 364 24.44 -4.90 23.63
N GLY A 365 23.15 -4.57 23.83
CA GLY A 365 22.17 -5.40 24.51
C GLY A 365 22.59 -5.81 25.93
N LEU A 366 23.31 -4.94 26.65
CA LEU A 366 23.84 -5.21 27.99
C LEU A 366 22.71 -5.34 29.01
N PHE A 367 21.66 -4.52 28.86
CA PHE A 367 20.53 -4.50 29.78
C PHE A 367 19.39 -5.46 29.40
N ASP A 368 19.61 -6.28 28.38
CA ASP A 368 18.61 -7.25 27.91
C ASP A 368 18.36 -8.32 28.96
N GLY A 369 17.09 -8.63 29.22
CA GLY A 369 16.66 -9.67 30.17
C GLY A 369 16.75 -9.29 31.66
N LEU A 370 17.45 -8.20 32.00
CA LEU A 370 17.70 -7.78 33.39
C LEU A 370 16.49 -7.16 34.11
N SER A 371 15.29 -7.20 33.54
CA SER A 371 14.06 -6.63 34.10
C SER A 371 13.63 -7.29 35.42
N GLY A 372 14.04 -8.54 35.64
CA GLY A 372 13.75 -9.33 36.85
C GLY A 372 14.70 -9.08 38.03
N CYS A 373 15.80 -8.35 37.84
CA CYS A 373 16.79 -8.10 38.88
C CYS A 373 16.22 -7.25 40.04
N ASP A 374 16.57 -7.56 41.30
CA ASP A 374 16.23 -6.73 42.46
C ASP A 374 17.28 -5.63 42.69
N GLY A 375 17.42 -4.73 41.72
CA GLY A 375 18.44 -3.67 41.72
C GLY A 375 18.24 -2.63 40.63
N ALA A 376 19.22 -1.75 40.46
CA ALA A 376 19.21 -0.68 39.45
C ALA A 376 19.17 -1.24 38.02
N ALA A 377 19.67 -2.46 37.80
CA ALA A 377 19.66 -3.12 36.50
C ALA A 377 18.23 -3.26 35.93
N ALA A 378 17.21 -3.49 36.77
CA ALA A 378 15.83 -3.59 36.31
C ALA A 378 15.29 -2.28 35.74
N LEU A 379 15.66 -1.13 36.34
CA LEU A 379 15.28 0.19 35.84
C LEU A 379 15.90 0.43 34.46
N TRP A 380 17.21 0.22 34.32
CA TRP A 380 17.93 0.46 33.07
C TRP A 380 17.54 -0.52 31.96
N SER A 381 17.18 -1.76 32.32
CA SER A 381 16.58 -2.73 31.39
C SER A 381 15.29 -2.23 30.77
N VAL A 382 14.34 -1.80 31.61
CA VAL A 382 13.06 -1.28 31.13
C VAL A 382 13.23 0.03 30.38
N LEU A 383 14.14 0.92 30.79
CA LEU A 383 14.42 2.17 30.07
C LEU A 383 15.06 1.93 28.69
N SER A 384 15.93 0.93 28.56
CA SER A 384 16.60 0.63 27.30
C SER A 384 15.59 0.17 26.26
N LYS A 385 14.75 -0.83 26.60
CA LYS A 385 13.69 -1.34 25.73
C LYS A 385 12.49 -1.86 26.52
N PRO A 386 11.27 -1.79 25.97
CA PRO A 386 10.11 -2.46 26.56
C PRO A 386 10.38 -3.97 26.66
N PRO A 387 10.23 -4.58 27.85
CA PRO A 387 10.43 -6.02 27.98
C PRO A 387 9.39 -6.79 27.16
N ALA A 388 9.87 -7.83 26.48
CA ALA A 388 9.05 -8.73 25.67
C ALA A 388 8.04 -9.51 26.56
N PRO A 389 6.93 -10.01 25.99
CA PRO A 389 5.96 -10.80 26.74
C PRO A 389 6.54 -12.04 27.44
N GLU A 390 7.60 -12.62 26.87
CA GLU A 390 8.32 -13.79 27.38
C GLU A 390 9.40 -13.46 28.42
N ALA A 391 9.65 -12.16 28.68
CA ALA A 391 10.69 -11.72 29.60
C ALA A 391 10.35 -12.08 31.06
N PRO A 392 11.37 -12.17 31.95
CA PRO A 392 11.14 -12.33 33.39
C PRO A 392 10.21 -11.25 33.94
N LYS A 393 9.39 -11.63 34.93
CA LYS A 393 8.49 -10.70 35.61
C LYS A 393 9.28 -9.51 36.15
N ILE A 394 8.82 -8.30 35.81
CA ILE A 394 9.51 -7.06 36.16
C ILE A 394 9.55 -6.87 37.68
N SER A 395 10.72 -6.51 38.22
CA SER A 395 10.85 -6.11 39.63
C SER A 395 10.34 -4.68 39.85
N SER A 396 9.02 -4.52 39.95
CA SER A 396 8.36 -3.20 40.05
C SER A 396 8.86 -2.38 41.25
N SER A 397 9.12 -3.03 42.38
CA SER A 397 9.61 -2.34 43.57
C SER A 397 11.04 -1.83 43.37
N ALA A 398 11.92 -2.60 42.71
CA ALA A 398 13.27 -2.18 42.40
C ALA A 398 13.29 -0.99 41.43
N ILE A 399 12.43 -1.00 40.41
CA ILE A 399 12.29 0.12 39.47
C ILE A 399 11.89 1.40 40.21
N LEU A 400 10.84 1.36 41.02
CA LEU A 400 10.36 2.55 41.74
C LEU A 400 11.38 3.08 42.75
N ARG A 401 12.09 2.20 43.47
CA ARG A 401 13.16 2.61 44.39
C ARG A 401 14.31 3.30 43.64
N ASN A 402 14.81 2.66 42.59
CA ASN A 402 15.97 3.18 41.85
C ASN A 402 15.61 4.43 41.04
N PHE A 403 14.39 4.54 40.54
CA PHE A 403 13.92 5.77 39.89
C PHE A 403 14.00 6.98 40.83
N GLU A 404 13.66 6.82 42.11
CA GLU A 404 13.79 7.91 43.11
C GLU A 404 15.23 8.29 43.44
N THR A 405 16.20 7.42 43.16
CA THR A 405 17.62 7.75 43.35
C THR A 405 18.19 8.62 42.23
N LEU A 406 17.46 8.76 41.12
CA LEU A 406 17.88 9.61 40.01
C LEU A 406 17.73 11.10 40.37
N PRO A 407 18.68 11.95 39.93
CA PRO A 407 18.57 13.40 40.01
C PRO A 407 17.28 13.92 39.38
N LYS A 408 16.81 15.11 39.81
CA LYS A 408 15.53 15.70 39.34
C LYS A 408 15.47 15.74 37.81
N HIS A 409 16.49 16.28 37.14
CA HIS A 409 16.50 16.44 35.69
C HIS A 409 16.45 15.09 34.95
N LEU A 410 17.15 14.05 35.44
CA LEU A 410 17.07 12.72 34.85
C LEU A 410 15.71 12.06 35.09
N ARG A 411 15.05 12.29 36.23
CA ARG A 411 13.66 11.83 36.44
C ARG A 411 12.71 12.51 35.46
N SER A 412 12.81 13.82 35.28
CA SER A 412 11.96 14.56 34.34
C SER A 412 12.18 14.11 32.89
N HIS A 413 13.44 13.83 32.51
CA HIS A 413 13.81 13.38 31.16
C HIS A 413 13.43 11.92 30.89
N LEU A 414 13.79 10.99 31.77
CA LEU A 414 13.60 9.54 31.57
C LEU A 414 12.21 9.04 32.01
N GLY A 415 11.52 9.81 32.84
CA GLY A 415 10.22 9.47 33.40
C GLY A 415 9.14 9.15 32.34
N PRO A 416 8.91 10.02 31.35
CA PRO A 416 7.93 9.76 30.29
C PRO A 416 8.22 8.47 29.51
N ARG A 417 9.50 8.21 29.18
CA ARG A 417 9.92 6.97 28.49
C ARG A 417 9.68 5.74 29.37
N LEU A 418 10.02 5.81 30.66
CA LEU A 418 9.76 4.72 31.60
C LEU A 418 8.26 4.40 31.69
N VAL A 419 7.40 5.42 31.71
CA VAL A 419 5.95 5.29 31.71
C VAL A 419 5.45 4.60 30.44
N ASP A 420 5.90 5.03 29.26
CA ASP A 420 5.55 4.42 27.98
C ASP A 420 5.96 2.94 27.93
N HIS A 421 7.21 2.62 28.29
CA HIS A 421 7.72 1.24 28.27
C HIS A 421 6.97 0.35 29.28
N LEU A 422 6.73 0.81 30.51
CA LEU A 422 5.94 0.06 31.50
C LEU A 422 4.49 -0.16 31.05
N SER A 423 3.89 0.85 30.41
CA SER A 423 2.53 0.79 29.88
C SER A 423 2.41 -0.26 28.77
N ARG A 424 3.34 -0.27 27.81
CA ARG A 424 3.39 -1.25 26.70
C ARG A 424 3.57 -2.68 27.19
N SER A 425 4.29 -2.88 28.30
CA SER A 425 4.47 -4.19 28.93
C SER A 425 3.34 -4.59 29.89
N GLY A 426 2.24 -3.83 29.95
CA GLY A 426 1.07 -4.15 30.77
C GLY A 426 1.18 -3.78 32.26
N TYR A 427 2.23 -3.08 32.68
CA TYR A 427 2.45 -2.64 34.08
C TYR A 427 1.88 -1.23 34.32
N THR A 428 0.63 -0.98 33.92
CA THR A 428 0.00 0.35 33.96
C THR A 428 -0.09 0.94 35.37
N ASN A 429 -0.23 0.11 36.40
CA ASN A 429 -0.20 0.55 37.80
C ASN A 429 1.15 1.14 38.20
N VAL A 430 2.25 0.52 37.77
CA VAL A 430 3.62 1.01 38.06
C VAL A 430 3.89 2.28 37.28
N ALA A 431 3.46 2.34 36.02
CA ALA A 431 3.55 3.55 35.20
C ALA A 431 2.78 4.73 35.84
N ARG A 432 1.58 4.48 36.39
CA ARG A 432 0.80 5.47 37.14
C ARG A 432 1.55 5.94 38.40
N ASP A 433 2.25 5.05 39.10
CA ASP A 433 3.08 5.41 40.25
C ASP A 433 4.26 6.30 39.88
N VAL A 434 4.91 6.05 38.76
CA VAL A 434 5.97 6.92 38.22
C VAL A 434 5.41 8.32 37.94
N LEU A 435 4.28 8.44 37.25
CA LEU A 435 3.64 9.74 36.99
C LEU A 435 3.25 10.47 38.28
N ARG A 436 2.73 9.76 39.30
CA ARG A 436 2.42 10.35 40.62
C ARG A 436 3.67 10.87 41.33
N ARG A 437 4.81 10.20 41.17
CA ARG A 437 6.10 10.62 41.73
C ARG A 437 6.63 11.86 41.00
N LEU A 438 6.57 11.86 39.66
CA LEU A 438 6.91 13.02 38.83
C LEU A 438 6.07 14.25 39.18
N GLN A 439 4.75 14.10 39.27
CA GLN A 439 3.84 15.20 39.61
C GLN A 439 4.16 15.80 40.98
N ARG A 440 4.48 14.97 41.98
CA ARG A 440 4.90 15.46 43.30
C ARG A 440 6.25 16.18 43.26
N MET A 441 7.17 15.68 42.45
CA MET A 441 8.50 16.29 42.28
C MET A 441 8.44 17.64 41.57
N GLU A 442 7.57 17.79 40.57
CA GLU A 442 7.38 19.05 39.85
C GLU A 442 6.44 20.04 40.57
N GLY A 443 5.73 19.60 41.61
CA GLY A 443 4.78 20.43 42.35
C GLY A 443 3.45 20.67 41.62
N GLY A 444 3.23 20.01 40.49
CA GLY A 444 2.06 20.19 39.63
C GLY A 444 2.03 19.19 38.49
N GLU A 445 0.92 19.15 37.75
CA GLU A 445 0.81 18.40 36.51
C GLU A 445 1.38 19.25 35.36
N THR A 446 2.46 18.78 34.74
CA THR A 446 3.03 19.34 33.52
C THR A 446 2.41 18.70 32.29
N ASP A 447 2.56 19.30 31.11
CA ASP A 447 1.99 18.76 29.85
C ASP A 447 2.47 17.34 29.55
N SER A 448 3.75 17.04 29.82
CA SER A 448 4.32 15.70 29.63
C SER A 448 3.69 14.68 30.58
N ILE A 449 3.39 15.08 31.83
CA ILE A 449 2.68 14.24 32.80
C ILE A 449 1.22 14.03 32.37
N ALA A 450 0.56 15.09 31.89
CA ALA A 450 -0.82 15.02 31.38
C ALA A 450 -0.92 14.10 30.15
N LEU A 451 0.04 14.18 29.22
CA LEU A 451 0.13 13.29 28.06
C LEU A 451 0.33 11.83 28.49
N GLY A 452 1.25 11.57 29.41
CA GLY A 452 1.46 10.23 29.95
C GLY A 452 0.21 9.66 30.64
N LYS A 453 -0.55 10.49 31.36
CA LYS A 453 -1.84 10.08 31.95
C LYS A 453 -2.90 9.79 30.89
N ALA A 454 -2.95 10.57 29.82
CA ALA A 454 -3.86 10.35 28.70
C ALA A 454 -3.55 9.02 27.99
N GLN A 455 -2.28 8.74 27.71
CA GLN A 455 -1.84 7.47 27.13
C GLN A 455 -2.15 6.26 28.02
N LEU A 456 -1.99 6.39 29.35
CA LEU A 456 -2.43 5.34 30.27
C LEU A 456 -3.95 5.15 30.25
N ALA A 457 -4.73 6.23 30.14
CA ALA A 457 -6.18 6.13 30.01
C ALA A 457 -6.60 5.41 28.72
N LEU A 458 -5.91 5.64 27.59
CA LEU A 458 -6.12 4.87 26.36
C LEU A 458 -5.89 3.37 26.58
N LYS A 459 -4.76 3.01 27.20
CA LYS A 459 -4.42 1.60 27.46
C LYS A 459 -5.35 0.91 28.46
N ASP A 460 -5.89 1.65 29.43
CA ASP A 460 -6.87 1.15 30.39
C ASP A 460 -8.31 1.09 29.81
N GLY A 461 -8.54 1.46 28.54
CA GLY A 461 -9.86 1.53 27.93
C GLY A 461 -10.73 2.69 28.43
N ARG A 462 -10.15 3.65 29.17
CA ARG A 462 -10.83 4.86 29.69
C ARG A 462 -10.85 5.96 28.63
N HIS A 463 -11.48 5.67 27.49
CA HIS A 463 -11.44 6.51 26.29
C HIS A 463 -11.94 7.95 26.52
N GLY A 464 -13.03 8.15 27.27
CA GLY A 464 -13.56 9.49 27.53
C GLY A 464 -12.64 10.37 28.40
N GLU A 465 -11.85 9.79 29.31
CA GLU A 465 -10.83 10.55 30.04
C GLU A 465 -9.64 10.89 29.13
N ALA A 466 -9.22 9.94 28.28
CA ALA A 466 -8.15 10.15 27.33
C ALA A 466 -8.51 11.25 26.33
N GLU A 467 -9.69 11.19 25.73
CA GLU A 467 -10.20 12.17 24.76
C GLU A 467 -10.12 13.59 25.31
N LYS A 468 -10.66 13.81 26.51
CA LYS A 468 -10.65 15.13 27.15
C LYS A 468 -9.23 15.65 27.35
N ARG A 469 -8.34 14.82 27.90
CA ARG A 469 -6.94 15.21 28.17
C ARG A 469 -6.18 15.50 26.88
N LEU A 470 -6.36 14.67 25.85
CA LEU A 470 -5.71 14.85 24.55
C LEU A 470 -6.21 16.11 23.86
N HIS A 471 -7.52 16.37 23.90
CA HIS A 471 -8.08 17.62 23.38
C HIS A 471 -7.43 18.84 24.04
N ASP A 472 -7.43 18.90 25.37
CA ASP A 472 -6.86 20.02 26.12
C ASP A 472 -5.38 20.26 25.76
N LEU A 473 -4.59 19.18 25.62
CA LEU A 473 -3.17 19.23 25.22
C LEU A 473 -2.96 19.66 23.76
N SER A 474 -3.79 19.18 22.83
CA SER A 474 -3.72 19.58 21.43
C SER A 474 -4.02 21.07 21.26
N VAL A 475 -4.86 21.66 22.12
CA VAL A 475 -5.21 23.09 22.06
C VAL A 475 -4.20 23.98 22.77
N ALA A 476 -3.60 23.51 23.87
CA ALA A 476 -2.66 24.30 24.68
C ALA A 476 -1.38 24.71 23.92
N GLY A 477 -1.02 23.97 22.86
CA GLY A 477 0.23 24.18 22.13
C GLY A 477 1.45 23.63 22.87
N GLY A 478 2.65 23.88 22.34
CA GLY A 478 3.91 23.44 22.96
C GLY A 478 4.42 22.06 22.49
N PRO A 479 5.51 21.56 23.09
CA PRO A 479 6.26 20.41 22.56
C PRO A 479 5.50 19.08 22.62
N GLU A 480 4.49 18.95 23.50
CA GLU A 480 3.70 17.73 23.64
C GLU A 480 2.43 17.74 22.76
N ALA A 481 2.09 18.87 22.13
CA ALA A 481 0.87 19.00 21.32
C ALA A 481 0.87 18.06 20.12
N ALA A 482 1.99 17.91 19.41
CA ALA A 482 2.12 16.99 18.29
C ALA A 482 1.88 15.53 18.70
N LYS A 483 2.41 15.12 19.86
CA LYS A 483 2.18 13.76 20.39
C LYS A 483 0.73 13.57 20.85
N ALA A 484 0.10 14.60 21.41
CA ALA A 484 -1.31 14.57 21.77
C ALA A 484 -2.21 14.42 20.54
N VAL A 485 -1.90 15.12 19.44
CA VAL A 485 -2.59 14.99 18.15
C VAL A 485 -2.48 13.56 17.61
N ALA A 486 -1.27 12.99 17.57
CA ALA A 486 -1.07 11.61 17.13
C ALA A 486 -1.87 10.61 18.00
N ALA A 487 -1.84 10.77 19.33
CA ALA A 487 -2.59 9.92 20.25
C ALA A 487 -4.12 10.10 20.12
N ALA A 488 -4.60 11.29 19.75
CA ALA A 488 -6.02 11.53 19.49
C ALA A 488 -6.50 10.79 18.24
N ILE A 489 -5.65 10.69 17.21
CA ILE A 489 -5.93 9.92 15.99
C ILE A 489 -5.94 8.42 16.30
N GLU A 490 -4.98 7.93 17.10
CA GLU A 490 -4.97 6.53 17.57
C GLU A 490 -6.22 6.18 18.37
N LEU A 491 -6.69 7.10 19.23
CA LEU A 491 -7.94 6.93 19.96
C LEU A 491 -9.12 6.78 19.00
N ALA A 492 -9.24 7.69 18.03
CA ALA A 492 -10.33 7.69 17.06
C ALA A 492 -10.38 6.39 16.24
N ASP A 493 -9.22 5.86 15.84
CA ASP A 493 -9.09 4.57 15.18
C ASP A 493 -9.56 3.41 16.07
N ALA A 494 -9.16 3.42 17.35
CA ALA A 494 -9.51 2.36 18.31
C ALA A 494 -11.00 2.37 18.69
N THR A 495 -11.67 3.54 18.62
CA THR A 495 -13.10 3.69 18.91
C THR A 495 -13.98 3.66 17.68
N ASP A 496 -13.41 3.52 16.48
CA ASP A 496 -14.11 3.64 15.20
C ASP A 496 -14.94 4.93 15.08
N THR A 497 -14.35 6.04 15.53
CA THR A 497 -14.97 7.37 15.49
C THR A 497 -14.22 8.28 14.53
N LEU A 498 -14.91 9.26 13.96
CA LEU A 498 -14.28 10.26 13.11
C LEU A 498 -13.30 11.14 13.90
N VAL A 499 -12.18 11.47 13.26
CA VAL A 499 -11.19 12.42 13.79
C VAL A 499 -11.72 13.85 13.64
N PRO A 500 -11.74 14.68 14.70
CA PRO A 500 -12.17 16.07 14.60
C PRO A 500 -11.34 16.85 13.56
N ALA A 501 -11.99 17.70 12.76
CA ALA A 501 -11.35 18.45 11.66
C ALA A 501 -10.10 19.22 12.12
N ARG A 502 -10.15 19.86 13.28
CA ARG A 502 -9.00 20.57 13.86
C ARG A 502 -7.80 19.66 14.14
N ILE A 503 -8.01 18.41 14.55
CA ILE A 503 -6.93 17.45 14.79
C ILE A 503 -6.31 17.01 13.47
N VAL A 504 -7.12 16.85 12.41
CA VAL A 504 -6.63 16.57 11.05
C VAL A 504 -5.75 17.72 10.55
N GLU A 505 -6.21 18.97 10.67
CA GLU A 505 -5.44 20.17 10.29
C GLU A 505 -4.14 20.31 11.10
N LEU A 506 -4.19 20.10 12.42
CA LEU A 506 -3.00 20.14 13.26
C LEU A 506 -2.00 19.03 12.91
N SER A 507 -2.49 17.84 12.54
CA SER A 507 -1.62 16.73 12.16
C SER A 507 -0.82 17.01 10.89
N ASP A 508 -1.45 17.66 9.89
CA ASP A 508 -0.78 18.14 8.69
C ASP A 508 0.25 19.23 9.02
N ALA A 509 -0.16 20.25 9.78
CA ALA A 509 0.71 21.35 10.17
C ALA A 509 1.97 20.85 10.91
N PHE A 510 1.82 19.93 11.88
CA PHE A 510 2.94 19.35 12.61
C PHE A 510 3.80 18.41 11.76
N ALA A 511 3.20 17.64 10.84
CA ALA A 511 3.96 16.85 9.88
C ALA A 511 4.86 17.74 9.00
N THR A 512 4.33 18.88 8.56
CA THR A 512 5.04 19.88 7.76
C THR A 512 6.10 20.64 8.55
N GLU A 513 5.83 21.02 9.79
CA GLU A 513 6.79 21.70 10.68
C GLU A 513 8.00 20.81 10.98
N LEU A 514 7.73 19.53 11.26
CA LEU A 514 8.74 18.55 11.68
C LEU A 514 9.31 17.71 10.52
N ARG A 515 9.12 18.15 9.26
CA ARG A 515 9.32 17.39 8.00
C ARG A 515 10.70 16.77 7.72
N ASN A 516 11.69 16.97 8.58
CA ASN A 516 13.02 16.35 8.47
C ASN A 516 13.45 15.66 9.78
N THR A 517 12.50 15.24 10.60
CA THR A 517 12.74 14.59 11.89
C THR A 517 12.02 13.24 11.95
N GLN A 518 12.45 12.36 12.87
CA GLN A 518 11.75 11.10 13.10
C GLN A 518 10.31 11.31 13.59
N ASP A 519 10.05 12.39 14.32
CA ASP A 519 8.71 12.71 14.81
C ASP A 519 7.82 13.25 13.67
N GLY A 520 8.37 14.00 12.72
CA GLY A 520 7.65 14.38 11.49
C GLY A 520 7.15 13.18 10.69
N GLN A 521 7.95 12.11 10.59
CA GLN A 521 7.51 10.87 9.94
C GLN A 521 6.35 10.19 10.68
N LYS A 522 6.39 10.16 12.02
CA LYS A 522 5.29 9.60 12.83
C LYS A 522 4.02 10.45 12.69
N LEU A 523 4.16 11.77 12.65
CA LEU A 523 3.05 12.70 12.48
C LEU A 523 2.44 12.60 11.09
N TRP A 524 3.25 12.50 10.04
CA TRP A 524 2.75 12.28 8.67
C TRP A 524 1.97 10.96 8.55
N LYS A 525 2.49 9.86 9.11
CA LYS A 525 1.75 8.58 9.19
C LYS A 525 0.40 8.76 9.90
N SER A 526 0.39 9.52 10.99
CA SER A 526 -0.84 9.82 11.75
C SER A 526 -1.80 10.68 10.93
N HIS A 527 -1.29 11.68 10.20
CA HIS A 527 -2.07 12.54 9.33
C HIS A 527 -2.78 11.73 8.23
N VAL A 528 -2.03 10.93 7.46
CA VAL A 528 -2.59 10.05 6.43
C VAL A 528 -3.64 9.12 7.05
N ARG A 529 -3.36 8.54 8.22
CA ARG A 529 -4.33 7.69 8.92
C ARG A 529 -5.60 8.45 9.31
N SER A 530 -5.49 9.72 9.73
CA SER A 530 -6.65 10.55 10.06
C SER A 530 -7.55 10.78 8.86
N LEU A 531 -6.97 10.98 7.66
CA LEU A 531 -7.71 11.12 6.41
C LEU A 531 -8.44 9.80 6.07
N LEU A 532 -7.76 8.66 6.22
CA LEU A 532 -8.35 7.34 5.98
C LEU A 532 -9.51 7.01 6.94
N ILE A 533 -9.37 7.32 8.24
CA ILE A 533 -10.44 7.14 9.24
C ILE A 533 -11.67 7.97 8.87
N ASN A 534 -11.45 9.19 8.37
CA ASN A 534 -12.53 10.09 7.99
C ASN A 534 -13.14 9.79 6.60
N GLY A 535 -12.67 8.75 5.91
CA GLY A 535 -13.11 8.42 4.56
C GLY A 535 -12.62 9.41 3.48
N ALA A 536 -11.69 10.30 3.82
CA ALA A 536 -11.10 11.27 2.89
C ALA A 536 -10.00 10.61 2.03
N PHE A 537 -10.37 9.54 1.31
CA PHE A 537 -9.41 8.72 0.56
C PHE A 537 -8.69 9.48 -0.54
N ASP A 538 -9.37 10.37 -1.26
CA ASP A 538 -8.72 11.19 -2.31
C ASP A 538 -7.58 12.05 -1.74
N ALA A 539 -7.80 12.68 -0.58
CA ALA A 539 -6.77 13.45 0.11
C ALA A 539 -5.64 12.53 0.62
N ALA A 540 -5.99 11.38 1.20
CA ALA A 540 -5.00 10.43 1.70
C ALA A 540 -4.09 9.88 0.58
N PHE A 541 -4.63 9.63 -0.61
CA PHE A 541 -3.84 9.18 -1.75
C PHE A 541 -3.04 10.32 -2.40
N ALA A 542 -3.52 11.56 -2.36
CA ALA A 542 -2.76 12.73 -2.81
C ALA A 542 -1.47 12.95 -1.98
N GLU A 543 -1.50 12.65 -0.68
CA GLU A 543 -0.30 12.66 0.18
C GLU A 543 0.79 11.70 -0.33
N PHE A 544 0.43 10.62 -1.01
CA PHE A 544 1.40 9.69 -1.59
C PHE A 544 2.00 10.16 -2.91
N ASP A 545 1.28 11.01 -3.65
CA ASP A 545 1.74 11.61 -4.90
C ASP A 545 2.77 12.72 -4.63
N SER A 546 2.67 13.38 -3.47
CA SER A 546 3.63 14.38 -3.00
C SER A 546 4.06 14.10 -1.55
N PRO A 547 4.94 13.11 -1.31
CA PRO A 547 5.25 12.63 0.04
C PRO A 547 6.10 13.58 0.91
N HIS A 548 6.28 14.84 0.50
CA HIS A 548 6.89 15.92 1.30
C HIS A 548 8.24 15.57 2.00
N GLY A 549 9.09 14.78 1.34
CA GLY A 549 10.40 14.37 1.87
C GLY A 549 10.39 13.09 2.71
N MET A 550 9.26 12.38 2.78
CA MET A 550 9.17 11.10 3.49
C MET A 550 10.01 10.00 2.83
N PRO A 551 10.67 9.13 3.62
CA PRO A 551 11.39 7.98 3.11
C PRO A 551 10.49 7.06 2.26
N PRO A 552 10.98 6.48 1.15
CA PRO A 552 10.17 5.63 0.27
C PRO A 552 9.55 4.41 0.96
N ASP A 553 10.24 3.83 1.95
CA ASP A 553 9.77 2.70 2.76
C ASP A 553 8.57 3.10 3.64
N VAL A 554 8.58 4.32 4.20
CA VAL A 554 7.47 4.87 4.98
C VAL A 554 6.24 5.09 4.10
N VAL A 555 6.43 5.63 2.90
CA VAL A 555 5.34 5.85 1.92
C VAL A 555 4.76 4.51 1.46
N ALA A 556 5.61 3.55 1.10
CA ALA A 556 5.18 2.22 0.69
C ALA A 556 4.37 1.52 1.79
N PHE A 557 4.83 1.59 3.04
CA PHE A 557 4.08 1.06 4.18
C PHE A 557 2.69 1.70 4.31
N MET A 558 2.59 3.02 4.21
CA MET A 558 1.30 3.71 4.34
C MET A 558 0.36 3.46 3.15
N LYS A 559 0.88 3.24 1.94
CA LYS A 559 0.08 2.78 0.80
C LYS A 559 -0.59 1.44 1.08
N GLN A 560 0.12 0.49 1.70
CA GLN A 560 -0.46 -0.80 2.10
C GLN A 560 -1.55 -0.65 3.16
N VAL A 561 -1.34 0.24 4.14
CA VAL A 561 -2.38 0.60 5.13
C VAL A 561 -3.60 1.21 4.42
N ALA A 562 -3.40 2.12 3.48
CA ALA A 562 -4.47 2.75 2.73
C ALA A 562 -5.29 1.75 1.91
N LEU A 563 -4.65 0.77 1.25
CA LEU A 563 -5.37 -0.30 0.53
C LEU A 563 -6.27 -1.12 1.44
N LYS A 564 -5.81 -1.44 2.66
CA LYS A 564 -6.65 -2.13 3.65
C LYS A 564 -7.88 -1.29 4.04
N PHE A 565 -7.67 -0.02 4.36
CA PHE A 565 -8.78 0.90 4.67
C PHE A 565 -9.72 1.09 3.49
N LEU A 566 -9.19 1.10 2.26
CA LEU A 566 -9.98 1.25 1.04
C LEU A 566 -10.99 0.10 0.90
N VAL A 567 -10.57 -1.14 1.17
CA VAL A 567 -11.49 -2.29 1.14
C VAL A 567 -12.49 -2.24 2.28
N GLU A 568 -12.04 -1.93 3.50
CA GLU A 568 -12.86 -2.05 4.72
C GLU A 568 -13.85 -0.89 4.91
N LYS A 569 -13.52 0.33 4.48
CA LYS A 569 -14.27 1.54 4.85
C LYS A 569 -14.67 2.45 3.69
N ALA A 570 -14.09 2.31 2.50
CA ALA A 570 -14.45 3.19 1.39
C ALA A 570 -15.88 2.93 0.90
N ASP A 571 -16.53 3.95 0.37
CA ASP A 571 -17.72 3.76 -0.47
C ASP A 571 -17.34 3.17 -1.84
N ASP A 572 -18.32 2.74 -2.61
CA ASP A 572 -18.06 2.03 -3.87
C ASP A 572 -17.41 2.93 -4.92
N LEU A 573 -17.76 4.21 -4.96
CA LEU A 573 -17.17 5.16 -5.91
C LEU A 573 -15.68 5.40 -5.61
N ALA A 574 -15.33 5.68 -4.35
CA ALA A 574 -13.94 5.89 -3.96
C ALA A 574 -13.13 4.59 -4.11
N PHE A 575 -13.71 3.45 -3.75
CA PHE A 575 -13.08 2.14 -3.97
C PHE A 575 -12.75 1.94 -5.44
N LEU A 576 -13.72 2.08 -6.36
CA LEU A 576 -13.51 1.87 -7.78
C LEU A 576 -12.45 2.83 -8.34
N LYS A 577 -12.53 4.12 -8.01
CA LYS A 577 -11.59 5.13 -8.47
C LYS A 577 -10.15 4.81 -8.04
N LEU A 578 -9.94 4.45 -6.78
CA LEU A 578 -8.60 4.33 -6.20
C LEU A 578 -8.02 2.92 -6.34
N ALA A 579 -8.83 1.88 -6.26
CA ALA A 579 -8.37 0.50 -6.42
C ALA A 579 -7.96 0.21 -7.87
N THR A 580 -8.73 0.70 -8.85
CA THR A 580 -8.36 0.56 -10.28
C THR A 580 -7.10 1.35 -10.61
N ARG A 581 -6.96 2.59 -10.09
CA ARG A 581 -5.73 3.36 -10.20
C ARG A 581 -4.55 2.62 -9.58
N SER A 582 -4.71 2.09 -8.37
CA SER A 582 -3.65 1.35 -7.67
C SER A 582 -3.19 0.12 -8.46
N LEU A 583 -4.14 -0.64 -9.04
CA LEU A 583 -3.84 -1.78 -9.88
C LEU A 583 -3.08 -1.36 -11.16
N ALA A 584 -3.53 -0.29 -11.84
CA ALA A 584 -2.87 0.25 -13.03
C ALA A 584 -1.45 0.79 -12.74
N ASP A 585 -1.24 1.40 -11.58
CA ASP A 585 0.05 1.89 -11.11
C ASP A 585 0.97 0.74 -10.61
N GLY A 586 0.49 -0.52 -10.61
CA GLY A 586 1.23 -1.68 -10.14
C GLY A 586 1.40 -1.75 -8.62
N LEU A 587 0.61 -0.99 -7.86
CA LEU A 587 0.60 -1.04 -6.40
C LEU A 587 -0.19 -2.26 -5.92
N LEU A 588 0.54 -3.36 -5.70
CA LEU A 588 -0.04 -4.62 -5.26
C LEU A 588 -0.05 -4.72 -3.73
N PRO A 589 -1.09 -5.35 -3.14
CA PRO A 589 -1.10 -5.62 -1.70
C PRO A 589 0.01 -6.58 -1.29
N ASP A 590 0.74 -6.25 -0.22
CA ASP A 590 1.80 -7.12 0.33
C ASP A 590 1.22 -8.40 0.96
N GLN A 591 0.01 -8.30 1.52
CA GLN A 591 -0.69 -9.42 2.13
C GLN A 591 -1.69 -10.03 1.14
N PRO A 592 -1.62 -11.35 0.87
CA PRO A 592 -2.54 -12.00 -0.05
C PRO A 592 -4.01 -11.86 0.36
N ALA A 593 -4.30 -11.85 1.66
CA ALA A 593 -5.66 -11.65 2.17
C ALA A 593 -6.27 -10.31 1.73
N THR A 594 -5.48 -9.22 1.73
CA THR A 594 -5.92 -7.90 1.28
C THR A 594 -6.21 -7.92 -0.22
N GLY A 595 -5.34 -8.53 -1.03
CA GLY A 595 -5.56 -8.65 -2.48
C GLY A 595 -6.78 -9.49 -2.86
N ILE A 596 -7.02 -10.59 -2.14
CA ILE A 596 -8.25 -11.38 -2.31
C ILE A 596 -9.47 -10.54 -1.95
N SER A 597 -9.42 -9.77 -0.86
CA SER A 597 -10.54 -8.92 -0.43
C SER A 597 -10.83 -7.79 -1.44
N ILE A 598 -9.80 -7.22 -2.08
CA ILE A 598 -9.96 -6.27 -3.19
C ILE A 598 -10.66 -6.95 -4.38
N ALA A 599 -10.21 -8.16 -4.76
CA ALA A 599 -10.81 -8.90 -5.87
C ALA A 599 -12.28 -9.28 -5.59
N GLU A 600 -12.58 -9.72 -4.36
CA GLU A 600 -13.96 -9.99 -3.93
C GLU A 600 -14.84 -8.74 -3.99
N ARG A 601 -14.28 -7.58 -3.63
CA ARG A 601 -15.02 -6.32 -3.72
C ARG A 601 -15.28 -5.91 -5.17
N PHE A 602 -14.30 -6.05 -6.08
CA PHE A 602 -14.54 -5.88 -7.52
C PHE A 602 -15.64 -6.81 -8.04
N LEU A 603 -15.67 -8.07 -7.60
CA LEU A 603 -16.74 -9.01 -7.97
C LEU A 603 -18.10 -8.56 -7.47
N SER A 604 -18.20 -8.10 -6.22
CA SER A 604 -19.46 -7.62 -5.65
C SER A 604 -20.02 -6.40 -6.40
N LEU A 605 -19.14 -5.62 -7.05
CA LEU A 605 -19.48 -4.45 -7.86
C LEU A 605 -19.67 -4.79 -9.35
N GLY A 606 -19.66 -6.07 -9.73
CA GLY A 606 -19.88 -6.50 -11.10
C GLY A 606 -18.70 -6.28 -12.04
N LEU A 607 -17.47 -6.25 -11.54
CA LEU A 607 -16.22 -6.13 -12.32
C LEU A 607 -15.37 -7.41 -12.25
N PRO A 608 -15.86 -8.53 -12.81
CA PRO A 608 -15.17 -9.81 -12.70
C PRO A 608 -13.84 -9.87 -13.47
N GLU A 609 -13.68 -9.16 -14.58
CA GLU A 609 -12.40 -9.08 -15.30
C GLU A 609 -11.33 -8.40 -14.46
N THR A 610 -11.66 -7.26 -13.83
CA THR A 610 -10.74 -6.54 -12.94
C THR A 610 -10.41 -7.35 -11.69
N ALA A 611 -11.36 -8.12 -11.18
CA ALA A 611 -11.10 -9.06 -10.09
C ALA A 611 -10.09 -10.16 -10.50
N LEU A 612 -10.20 -10.70 -11.72
CA LEU A 612 -9.22 -11.65 -12.25
C LEU A 612 -7.84 -11.01 -12.43
N GLU A 613 -7.77 -9.79 -12.95
CA GLU A 613 -6.52 -9.04 -13.11
C GLU A 613 -5.82 -8.81 -11.75
N GLN A 614 -6.59 -8.42 -10.72
CA GLN A 614 -6.09 -8.28 -9.36
C GLN A 614 -5.52 -9.59 -8.82
N LEU A 615 -6.20 -10.72 -9.06
CA LEU A 615 -5.72 -12.04 -8.63
C LEU A 615 -4.51 -12.49 -9.45
N ASP A 616 -4.44 -12.20 -10.75
CA ASP A 616 -3.33 -12.58 -11.63
C ASP A 616 -2.05 -11.82 -11.29
N ALA A 617 -2.17 -10.58 -10.84
CA ALA A 617 -1.03 -9.78 -10.43
C ALA A 617 -0.43 -10.23 -9.08
N MET A 618 -1.17 -10.96 -8.25
CA MET A 618 -0.71 -11.39 -6.94
C MET A 618 0.30 -12.56 -7.02
N PRO A 619 1.37 -12.52 -6.21
CA PRO A 619 2.25 -13.68 -6.04
C PRO A 619 1.46 -14.83 -5.39
N ASP A 620 1.72 -16.07 -5.83
CA ASP A 620 1.12 -17.29 -5.29
C ASP A 620 -0.42 -17.36 -5.34
N ALA A 621 -1.06 -16.54 -6.18
CA ALA A 621 -2.52 -16.48 -6.30
C ALA A 621 -3.19 -17.83 -6.56
N ASN A 622 -2.52 -18.76 -7.23
CA ASN A 622 -3.06 -20.09 -7.52
C ASN A 622 -2.84 -21.11 -6.40
N SER A 623 -2.02 -20.79 -5.39
CA SER A 623 -1.72 -21.70 -4.28
C SER A 623 -2.79 -21.63 -3.17
N LEU A 624 -3.33 -20.45 -2.91
CA LEU A 624 -4.25 -20.21 -1.81
C LEU A 624 -5.67 -20.71 -2.16
N PRO A 625 -6.34 -21.48 -1.27
CA PRO A 625 -7.71 -21.93 -1.48
C PRO A 625 -8.69 -20.78 -1.71
N GLU A 626 -8.61 -19.71 -0.91
CA GLU A 626 -9.51 -18.56 -0.96
C GLU A 626 -9.39 -17.84 -2.31
N SER A 627 -8.18 -17.60 -2.78
CA SER A 627 -7.92 -17.01 -4.10
C SER A 627 -8.49 -17.86 -5.24
N ARG A 628 -8.34 -19.19 -5.17
CA ARG A 628 -8.95 -20.12 -6.16
C ARG A 628 -10.47 -20.06 -6.13
N THR A 629 -11.09 -19.96 -4.96
CA THR A 629 -12.55 -19.80 -4.86
C THR A 629 -13.04 -18.46 -5.41
N THR A 630 -12.31 -17.36 -5.16
CA THR A 630 -12.63 -16.03 -5.69
C THR A 630 -12.47 -16.00 -7.22
N ARG A 631 -11.41 -16.64 -7.74
CA ARG A 631 -11.21 -16.81 -9.19
C ARG A 631 -12.34 -17.59 -9.85
N ALA A 632 -12.77 -18.70 -9.25
CA ALA A 632 -13.88 -19.48 -9.78
C ALA A 632 -15.18 -18.67 -9.78
N ALA A 633 -15.45 -17.89 -8.73
CA ALA A 633 -16.59 -16.99 -8.68
C ALA A 633 -16.54 -15.93 -9.80
N ALA A 634 -15.35 -15.36 -10.06
CA ALA A 634 -15.14 -14.42 -11.16
C ALA A 634 -15.42 -15.03 -12.53
N LEU A 635 -14.95 -16.25 -12.77
CA LEU A 635 -15.19 -16.96 -14.03
C LEU A 635 -16.67 -17.32 -14.24
N LEU A 636 -17.39 -17.65 -13.17
CA LEU A 636 -18.84 -17.88 -13.24
C LEU A 636 -19.63 -16.61 -13.55
N ALA A 637 -19.20 -15.46 -13.02
CA ALA A 637 -19.78 -14.17 -13.39
C ALA A 637 -19.54 -13.83 -14.88
N LEU A 638 -18.44 -14.33 -15.46
CA LEU A 638 -18.11 -14.21 -16.89
C LEU A 638 -18.74 -15.30 -17.76
N SER A 639 -19.63 -16.13 -17.22
CA SER A 639 -20.21 -17.28 -17.94
C SER A 639 -19.14 -18.24 -18.52
N ARG A 640 -18.06 -18.49 -17.77
CA ARG A 640 -16.98 -19.46 -18.09
C ARG A 640 -16.98 -20.63 -17.09
N PRO A 641 -18.06 -21.44 -17.03
CA PRO A 641 -18.25 -22.43 -15.98
C PRO A 641 -17.27 -23.61 -16.04
N GLU A 642 -16.80 -24.02 -17.21
CA GLU A 642 -15.86 -25.14 -17.36
C GLU A 642 -14.51 -24.82 -16.71
N GLU A 643 -14.02 -23.60 -16.90
CA GLU A 643 -12.77 -23.14 -16.28
C GLU A 643 -12.91 -22.98 -14.77
N ALA A 644 -14.05 -22.45 -14.32
CA ALA A 644 -14.38 -22.37 -12.90
C ALA A 644 -14.38 -23.76 -12.25
N GLU A 645 -14.99 -24.75 -12.90
CA GLU A 645 -15.03 -26.12 -12.39
C GLU A 645 -13.62 -26.73 -12.28
N ILE A 646 -12.76 -26.53 -13.28
CA ILE A 646 -11.36 -26.99 -13.25
C ILE A 646 -10.62 -26.42 -12.03
N ILE A 647 -10.77 -25.12 -11.75
CA ILE A 647 -10.13 -24.46 -10.61
C ILE A 647 -10.66 -24.99 -9.27
N LEU A 648 -11.93 -25.39 -9.23
CA LEU A 648 -12.55 -25.94 -8.03
C LEU A 648 -12.16 -27.39 -7.76
N ILE A 649 -11.50 -28.11 -8.68
CA ILE A 649 -11.07 -29.51 -8.46
C ILE A 649 -10.15 -29.60 -7.24
N GLY A 650 -10.42 -30.58 -6.37
CA GLY A 650 -9.64 -30.82 -5.15
C GLY A 650 -9.91 -29.85 -3.99
N GLN A 651 -10.72 -28.80 -4.22
CA GLN A 651 -11.14 -27.87 -3.17
C GLN A 651 -12.27 -28.44 -2.31
N ARG A 652 -12.37 -27.94 -1.07
CA ARG A 652 -13.39 -28.34 -0.08
C ARG A 652 -13.99 -27.11 0.60
N GLY A 653 -15.18 -27.27 1.17
CA GLY A 653 -15.89 -26.23 1.92
C GLY A 653 -17.22 -25.82 1.27
N ASP A 654 -18.14 -25.26 2.05
CA ASP A 654 -19.51 -25.01 1.62
C ASP A 654 -19.59 -24.02 0.44
N ARG A 655 -18.72 -23.00 0.43
CA ARG A 655 -18.60 -22.05 -0.69
C ARG A 655 -18.19 -22.75 -1.98
N VAL A 656 -17.26 -23.71 -1.93
CA VAL A 656 -16.82 -24.48 -3.09
C VAL A 656 -17.96 -25.32 -3.64
N VAL A 657 -18.74 -25.95 -2.77
CA VAL A 657 -19.89 -26.79 -3.18
C VAL A 657 -20.94 -25.94 -3.89
N ARG A 658 -21.27 -24.76 -3.36
CA ARG A 658 -22.16 -23.80 -4.03
C ARG A 658 -21.63 -23.33 -5.38
N LEU A 659 -20.35 -22.98 -5.48
CA LEU A 659 -19.74 -22.58 -6.75
C LEU A 659 -19.74 -23.71 -7.79
N ARG A 660 -19.55 -24.97 -7.36
CA ARG A 660 -19.67 -26.12 -8.28
C ARG A 660 -21.10 -26.35 -8.74
N ALA A 661 -22.08 -26.19 -7.87
CA ALA A 661 -23.50 -26.26 -8.24
C ALA A 661 -23.84 -25.19 -9.29
N GLU A 662 -23.36 -23.96 -9.07
CA GLU A 662 -23.57 -22.86 -10.02
C GLU A 662 -22.87 -23.10 -11.36
N ALA A 663 -21.63 -23.62 -11.35
CA ALA A 663 -20.93 -24.00 -12.58
C ALA A 663 -21.73 -25.04 -13.39
N ARG A 664 -22.20 -26.10 -12.71
CA ARG A 664 -23.02 -27.17 -13.31
C ARG A 664 -24.35 -26.65 -13.83
N ARG A 665 -24.97 -25.71 -13.12
CA ARG A 665 -26.20 -25.02 -13.55
C ARG A 665 -25.99 -24.26 -14.85
N GLN A 666 -24.91 -23.49 -14.97
CA GLN A 666 -24.59 -22.74 -16.20
C GLN A 666 -24.24 -23.63 -17.39
N MET A 667 -23.67 -24.82 -17.14
CA MET A 667 -23.43 -25.83 -18.17
C MET A 667 -24.70 -26.63 -18.58
N GLY A 668 -25.84 -26.41 -17.90
CA GLY A 668 -27.10 -27.11 -18.16
C GLY A 668 -27.22 -28.49 -17.49
N ASP A 669 -26.29 -28.86 -16.60
CA ASP A 669 -26.33 -30.12 -15.85
C ASP A 669 -27.20 -29.99 -14.59
N HIS A 670 -28.51 -29.83 -14.83
CA HIS A 670 -29.49 -29.54 -13.77
C HIS A 670 -29.73 -30.73 -12.83
N VAL A 671 -29.60 -31.97 -13.32
CA VAL A 671 -29.71 -33.19 -12.50
C VAL A 671 -28.63 -33.22 -11.44
N PHE A 672 -27.37 -32.98 -11.83
CA PHE A 672 -26.26 -32.94 -10.88
C PHE A 672 -26.33 -31.73 -9.95
N THR A 673 -26.74 -30.58 -10.48
CA THR A 673 -26.95 -29.34 -9.71
C THR A 673 -27.95 -29.56 -8.58
N LYS A 674 -29.10 -30.19 -8.86
CA LYS A 674 -30.12 -30.54 -7.87
C LYS A 674 -29.53 -31.40 -6.75
N ALA A 675 -28.86 -32.50 -7.10
CA ALA A 675 -28.25 -33.39 -6.11
C ALA A 675 -27.26 -32.67 -5.19
N ILE A 676 -26.50 -31.70 -5.72
CA ILE A 676 -25.63 -30.86 -4.90
C ILE A 676 -26.44 -29.98 -3.95
N TYR A 677 -27.46 -29.26 -4.45
CA TYR A 677 -28.28 -28.37 -3.61
C TYR A 677 -29.01 -29.13 -2.49
N GLU A 678 -29.54 -30.32 -2.77
CA GLU A 678 -30.10 -31.22 -1.76
C GLU A 678 -29.07 -31.61 -0.69
N SER A 679 -27.85 -31.95 -1.12
CA SER A 679 -26.78 -32.37 -0.19
C SER A 679 -26.36 -31.26 0.77
N ILE A 680 -26.52 -29.98 0.38
CA ILE A 680 -26.23 -28.82 1.22
C ILE A 680 -27.47 -28.23 1.90
N GLY A 681 -28.64 -28.83 1.72
CA GLY A 681 -29.90 -28.41 2.33
C GLY A 681 -30.53 -27.15 1.72
N ASP A 682 -30.14 -26.77 0.51
CA ASP A 682 -30.73 -25.64 -0.22
C ASP A 682 -31.96 -26.11 -1.01
N GLY A 683 -33.07 -26.32 -0.29
CA GLY A 683 -34.32 -26.83 -0.85
C GLY A 683 -34.88 -26.01 -2.02
N PRO A 684 -34.98 -24.67 -1.92
CA PRO A 684 -35.45 -23.84 -3.02
C PRO A 684 -34.61 -24.00 -4.29
N ALA A 685 -33.27 -23.90 -4.20
CA ALA A 685 -32.38 -24.05 -5.35
C ALA A 685 -32.41 -25.48 -5.94
N ALA A 686 -32.62 -26.50 -5.10
CA ALA A 686 -32.83 -27.86 -5.55
C ALA A 686 -34.13 -28.02 -6.35
N VAL A 687 -35.24 -27.41 -5.91
CA VAL A 687 -36.51 -27.45 -6.64
C VAL A 687 -36.40 -26.73 -7.99
N ASP A 688 -35.73 -25.58 -8.03
CA ASP A 688 -35.47 -24.86 -9.29
C ASP A 688 -34.63 -25.71 -10.26
N ALA A 689 -33.61 -26.40 -9.74
CA ALA A 689 -32.81 -27.32 -10.54
C ALA A 689 -33.62 -28.55 -11.01
N ALA A 690 -34.51 -29.09 -10.18
CA ALA A 690 -35.42 -30.19 -10.53
C ALA A 690 -36.43 -29.79 -11.62
N TRP A 691 -36.91 -28.54 -11.57
CA TRP A 691 -37.73 -27.97 -12.64
C TRP A 691 -36.95 -27.90 -13.96
N LEU A 692 -35.72 -27.39 -13.93
CA LEU A 692 -34.88 -27.28 -15.11
C LEU A 692 -34.39 -28.64 -15.65
N SER A 693 -34.29 -29.69 -14.82
CA SER A 693 -33.94 -31.05 -15.24
C SER A 693 -35.14 -31.86 -15.77
N GLY A 694 -36.36 -31.34 -15.66
CA GLY A 694 -37.59 -32.02 -16.08
C GLY A 694 -38.09 -33.08 -15.10
N GLU A 695 -37.67 -33.01 -13.84
CA GLU A 695 -38.12 -33.91 -12.76
C GLU A 695 -39.45 -33.44 -12.16
N TRP A 696 -40.46 -33.28 -13.02
CA TRP A 696 -41.76 -32.70 -12.68
C TRP A 696 -42.45 -33.38 -11.51
N LYS A 697 -42.25 -34.70 -11.34
CA LYS A 697 -42.85 -35.46 -10.26
C LYS A 697 -42.42 -34.96 -8.88
N GLU A 698 -41.13 -34.67 -8.72
CA GLU A 698 -40.62 -34.19 -7.44
C GLU A 698 -40.98 -32.72 -7.20
N VAL A 699 -40.99 -31.92 -8.28
CA VAL A 699 -41.44 -30.52 -8.18
C VAL A 699 -42.91 -30.43 -7.79
N ALA A 700 -43.76 -31.34 -8.28
CA ALA A 700 -45.17 -31.43 -7.90
C ALA A 700 -45.39 -31.78 -6.42
N GLU A 701 -44.47 -32.54 -5.82
CA GLU A 701 -44.50 -32.88 -4.39
C GLU A 701 -43.94 -31.74 -3.50
N SER A 702 -43.46 -30.63 -4.10
CA SER A 702 -42.92 -29.47 -3.38
C SER A 702 -43.98 -28.44 -3.01
N ASP A 703 -43.75 -27.64 -1.97
CA ASP A 703 -44.60 -26.50 -1.57
C ASP A 703 -44.20 -25.20 -2.31
N THR A 704 -43.95 -25.28 -3.62
CA THR A 704 -43.51 -24.12 -4.43
C THR A 704 -44.55 -23.70 -5.47
N VAL A 705 -44.41 -22.47 -5.98
CA VAL A 705 -45.25 -21.96 -7.09
C VAL A 705 -45.12 -22.77 -8.38
N LEU A 706 -44.06 -23.59 -8.49
CA LEU A 706 -43.81 -24.47 -9.63
C LEU A 706 -44.63 -25.76 -9.57
N ALA A 707 -45.10 -26.18 -8.37
CA ALA A 707 -45.75 -27.47 -8.17
C ALA A 707 -47.04 -27.66 -9.01
N PRO A 708 -47.99 -26.70 -9.07
CA PRO A 708 -49.19 -26.86 -9.89
C PRO A 708 -48.89 -26.95 -11.39
N ALA A 709 -47.83 -26.27 -11.84
CA ALA A 709 -47.39 -26.34 -13.22
C ALA A 709 -46.70 -27.67 -13.53
N ALA A 710 -45.93 -28.21 -12.58
CA ALA A 710 -45.31 -29.53 -12.69
C ALA A 710 -46.34 -30.66 -12.69
N ASP A 711 -47.42 -30.53 -11.90
CA ASP A 711 -48.58 -31.43 -11.95
C ASP A 711 -49.25 -31.38 -13.32
N LEU A 712 -49.49 -30.18 -13.86
CA LEU A 712 -50.08 -30.00 -15.18
C LEU A 712 -49.24 -30.67 -16.28
N MET A 713 -47.91 -30.56 -16.22
CA MET A 713 -46.98 -31.20 -17.16
C MET A 713 -47.03 -32.74 -17.14
N GLN A 714 -47.50 -33.32 -16.03
CA GLN A 714 -47.65 -34.78 -15.88
C GLN A 714 -49.04 -35.27 -16.31
N THR A 715 -50.04 -34.38 -16.41
CA THR A 715 -51.37 -34.76 -16.84
C THR A 715 -51.37 -35.21 -18.30
N THR A 716 -51.92 -36.40 -18.59
CA THR A 716 -52.10 -36.86 -19.96
C THR A 716 -53.27 -36.10 -20.59
N PRO A 717 -53.08 -35.41 -21.73
CA PRO A 717 -54.19 -34.73 -22.39
C PRO A 717 -55.28 -35.73 -22.75
N VAL A 718 -56.53 -35.38 -22.44
CA VAL A 718 -57.66 -36.22 -22.83
C VAL A 718 -57.85 -36.10 -24.33
N ALA A 719 -57.42 -37.13 -25.07
CA ALA A 719 -57.67 -37.25 -26.51
C ALA A 719 -59.04 -37.87 -26.74
N PHE A 720 -59.89 -37.21 -27.51
CA PHE A 720 -61.20 -37.72 -27.90
C PHE A 720 -61.21 -38.04 -29.40
N GLU A 721 -61.78 -39.19 -29.75
CA GLU A 721 -62.14 -39.49 -31.13
C GLU A 721 -63.35 -38.62 -31.54
N PRO A 722 -63.34 -37.96 -32.71
CA PRO A 722 -64.42 -37.07 -33.16
C PRO A 722 -65.81 -37.72 -33.17
N SER A 723 -65.87 -39.05 -33.29
CA SER A 723 -67.10 -39.84 -33.30
C SER A 723 -67.71 -40.12 -31.93
N GLU A 724 -66.98 -39.86 -30.82
CA GLU A 724 -67.41 -40.14 -29.44
C GLU A 724 -67.62 -38.88 -28.59
N LEU A 725 -67.57 -37.69 -29.22
CA LEU A 725 -67.72 -36.41 -28.52
C LEU A 725 -69.15 -36.19 -28.01
N SER A 726 -69.32 -36.36 -26.69
CA SER A 726 -70.53 -35.98 -25.96
C SER A 726 -70.45 -34.54 -25.42
N LEU A 727 -71.60 -33.91 -25.16
CA LEU A 727 -71.64 -32.58 -24.52
C LEU A 727 -70.93 -32.58 -23.15
N ALA A 728 -71.02 -33.68 -22.40
CA ALA A 728 -70.30 -33.84 -21.14
C ALA A 728 -68.78 -33.85 -21.34
N ALA A 729 -68.29 -34.53 -22.38
CA ALA A 729 -66.87 -34.53 -22.74
C ALA A 729 -66.37 -33.14 -23.17
N ALA A 730 -67.16 -32.40 -23.96
CA ALA A 730 -66.83 -31.03 -24.36
C ALA A 730 -66.76 -30.06 -23.16
N ASN A 731 -67.69 -30.17 -22.20
CA ASN A 731 -67.66 -29.37 -20.98
C ASN A 731 -66.45 -29.72 -20.09
N ALA A 732 -66.11 -31.00 -19.97
CA ALA A 732 -64.92 -31.44 -19.23
C ALA A 732 -63.63 -30.90 -19.86
N LEU A 733 -63.52 -30.91 -21.20
CA LEU A 733 -62.37 -30.36 -21.91
C LEU A 733 -62.25 -28.84 -21.74
N SER A 734 -63.37 -28.11 -21.81
CA SER A 734 -63.39 -26.66 -21.58
C SER A 734 -62.98 -26.30 -20.14
N ALA A 735 -63.44 -27.08 -19.15
CA ALA A 735 -63.07 -26.87 -17.76
C ALA A 735 -61.57 -27.16 -17.51
N ALA A 736 -61.05 -28.26 -18.08
CA ALA A 736 -59.62 -28.59 -18.01
C ALA A 736 -58.77 -27.49 -18.66
N SER A 737 -59.16 -26.98 -19.83
CA SER A 737 -58.47 -25.88 -20.50
C SER A 737 -58.46 -24.59 -19.67
N ALA A 738 -59.59 -24.23 -19.04
CA ALA A 738 -59.67 -23.07 -18.16
C ALA A 738 -58.72 -23.22 -16.96
N GLN A 739 -58.68 -24.40 -16.35
CA GLN A 739 -57.77 -24.72 -15.24
C GLN A 739 -56.29 -24.65 -15.67
N SER A 740 -55.93 -25.21 -16.83
CA SER A 740 -54.56 -25.11 -17.36
C SER A 740 -54.12 -23.66 -17.59
N LEU A 741 -55.02 -22.83 -18.15
CA LEU A 741 -54.74 -21.40 -18.37
C LEU A 741 -54.57 -20.64 -17.06
N GLU A 742 -55.35 -20.97 -16.03
CA GLU A 742 -55.21 -20.38 -14.70
C GLU A 742 -53.86 -20.74 -14.06
N THR A 743 -53.46 -22.01 -14.13
CA THR A 743 -52.15 -22.47 -13.66
C THR A 743 -51.00 -21.76 -14.39
N LEU A 744 -51.07 -21.63 -15.72
CA LEU A 744 -50.03 -20.94 -16.49
C LEU A 744 -49.95 -19.44 -16.17
N ARG A 745 -51.10 -18.78 -15.93
CA ARG A 745 -51.11 -17.38 -15.49
C ARG A 745 -50.47 -17.22 -14.11
N ALA A 746 -50.84 -18.08 -13.16
CA ALA A 746 -50.25 -18.05 -11.82
C ALA A 746 -48.73 -18.26 -11.86
N LEU A 747 -48.25 -19.18 -12.71
CA LEU A 747 -46.81 -19.37 -12.94
C LEU A 747 -46.17 -18.10 -13.49
N LEU A 748 -46.72 -17.53 -14.57
CA LEU A 748 -46.17 -16.34 -15.22
C LEU A 748 -46.14 -15.13 -14.28
N ASP A 749 -47.20 -14.94 -13.48
CA ASP A 749 -47.28 -13.87 -12.48
C ASP A 749 -46.23 -14.07 -11.37
N ALA A 750 -46.01 -15.33 -10.94
CA ALA A 750 -45.02 -15.65 -9.92
C ALA A 750 -43.56 -15.56 -10.43
N THR A 751 -43.33 -15.85 -11.71
CA THR A 751 -42.01 -15.78 -12.36
C THR A 751 -41.76 -14.45 -13.08
N ALA A 752 -42.66 -13.47 -12.94
CA ALA A 752 -42.53 -12.19 -13.61
C ALA A 752 -41.27 -11.48 -13.10
N VAL A 753 -40.36 -11.17 -14.02
CA VAL A 753 -39.23 -10.29 -13.71
C VAL A 753 -39.81 -8.88 -13.51
N PRO A 754 -39.65 -8.25 -12.34
CA PRO A 754 -40.15 -6.90 -12.13
C PRO A 754 -39.57 -5.98 -13.21
N ALA A 755 -40.42 -5.18 -13.85
CA ALA A 755 -39.95 -4.12 -14.72
C ALA A 755 -39.12 -3.17 -13.86
N GLY A 756 -37.80 -3.17 -14.08
CA GLY A 756 -36.89 -2.32 -13.34
C GLY A 756 -37.24 -0.85 -13.58
N ASP A 757 -37.39 -0.11 -12.47
CA ASP A 757 -37.29 1.36 -12.45
C ASP A 757 -35.82 1.80 -12.59
#